data_AF-A0A5J5IFG1-F1
#
_entry.id   AF-A0A5J5IFG1-F1
#
_cell.length_a   1.000
_cell.length_b   1.000
_cell.length_c   1.000
_cell.angle_alpha   90.00
_cell.angle_beta   90.00
_cell.angle_gamma   90.00
#
_symmetry.space_group_name_H-M   'P 1'
#
loop_
_entity.id
_entity.type
_entity.pdbx_description
1 polymer ?
#
loop_
_entity_poly.entity_id
_entity_poly.type
_entity_poly.pdbx_seq_one_letter_code
_entity_poly.pdbx_strand_id
1 'polypeptide(L)'
;MELKNQLIKPEIWGGIECTINRVENKYRDQLEYAGHYTRGADIKNIAALGIKALRYPVLWERHHSTGAVKDKWNWVRNQLETIRGHNITPIAGLVHHGSGPRFTALNDNNFAEHLAKYAGEVANQFPWIEYYTPINEPLTTARFSGLYGLWYPHHSDAVSFANMLLNQLKGVVLSMKAIRKINPNAKLVQTEDLAKTHSTPLLKYQALFENERHWLTFDILCGKVNPNHFFWNHFISLGIKKETLYFFLDNPCPPDIMGFNYYVTSERYLDEKIHLHPVNSHGGNGQHSYADLAAVRFVQTAGLKNLLTEAWDRYHLPIALTEVHLNCTREEQLRWFKEAWDTCCNLKASGIDIKAVTAWSMLGAFDWNSLLTRDEKKYESGVFDVSNNVLRPTALAKLITSLNTNGTFDHPLINEKGWWRTTPVNNNHLNEKSIAQSLLIIGKNGTLGRATQEICKQRNIPFIAIGRNELDIRSKEQIEQVIHLYKPWAIINAAGYVRVDEAESDIEECFSINATGPYLLAECCNKKGIKFMTFSSDLVFDGNKISPYLEEDSIQPLNIYGKSKARAESLIMNSNPSSLIIRTSAFFGPWDKYNFPMQVISSLKENRPCKVADDIIVSPTYVPDLVNTALDLFIDDEEGIWHLSNEGNISWSQFAYEVADRAGVSKDNLVACSNDDMEWKARRPLYSALQSSRGVALPKFENALQRFFDDKIV
;
A
#
# COMPACT_ATOMS: atom_id res chain seq x y z
N MET A 1 33.33 7.08 22.07
CA MET A 1 33.23 6.24 20.85
C MET A 1 31.81 6.32 20.24
N GLU A 2 30.76 6.53 21.05
CA GLU A 2 29.37 6.76 20.57
C GLU A 2 29.16 8.07 19.79
N LEU A 3 29.85 9.17 20.13
CA LEU A 3 29.77 10.44 19.40
C LEU A 3 30.39 10.41 17.98
N LYS A 4 31.18 9.38 17.65
CA LYS A 4 31.71 9.19 16.28
C LYS A 4 30.79 8.37 15.37
N ASN A 5 29.81 7.64 15.92
CA ASN A 5 28.84 6.85 15.15
C ASN A 5 27.53 7.61 14.84
N GLN A 6 27.33 8.82 15.39
CA GLN A 6 26.25 9.73 15.00
C GLN A 6 26.53 10.44 13.66
N LEU A 7 27.74 10.30 13.11
CA LEU A 7 28.12 10.93 11.86
C LEU A 7 27.86 10.00 10.67
N ILE A 8 27.09 10.53 9.71
CA ILE A 8 26.89 10.06 8.33
C ILE A 8 25.76 9.01 8.14
N LYS A 9 24.55 9.29 8.64
CA LYS A 9 23.30 8.67 8.09
C LYS A 9 22.72 9.56 6.99
N PRO A 10 22.03 9.00 5.97
CA PRO A 10 21.24 9.81 5.05
C PRO A 10 20.07 10.46 5.79
N GLU A 11 19.53 11.54 5.24
CA GLU A 11 18.28 12.11 5.73
C GLU A 11 17.09 11.22 5.37
N ILE A 12 15.98 11.36 6.10
CA ILE A 12 14.68 10.88 5.63
C ILE A 12 13.90 12.04 5.05
N TRP A 13 13.49 11.89 3.80
CA TRP A 13 12.58 12.81 3.12
C TRP A 13 11.17 12.21 3.07
N GLY A 14 10.17 13.06 2.87
CA GLY A 14 8.84 12.64 2.48
C GLY A 14 8.57 12.90 1.01
N GLY A 15 7.72 12.08 0.39
CA GLY A 15 7.18 12.35 -0.94
C GLY A 15 5.69 12.07 -1.01
N ILE A 16 4.93 12.99 -1.59
CA ILE A 16 3.49 12.80 -1.84
C ILE A 16 3.33 12.32 -3.29
N GLU A 17 2.61 11.21 -3.48
CA GLU A 17 2.13 10.82 -4.81
C GLU A 17 1.15 11.89 -5.30
N CYS A 18 1.52 12.56 -6.39
CA CYS A 18 0.85 13.76 -6.87
C CYS A 18 0.62 13.74 -8.39
N THR A 19 0.68 12.57 -8.99
CA THR A 19 0.51 12.37 -10.41
C THR A 19 -0.82 12.93 -10.89
N ILE A 20 -0.76 13.76 -11.93
CA ILE A 20 -1.93 14.19 -12.70
C ILE A 20 -1.80 13.57 -14.11
N ASN A 21 -2.23 12.32 -14.21
CA ASN A 21 -2.12 11.56 -15.45
C ASN A 21 -3.29 11.88 -16.40
N ARG A 22 -3.00 12.00 -17.69
CA ARG A 22 -3.99 12.11 -18.76
C ARG A 22 -4.04 10.82 -19.56
N VAL A 23 -5.21 10.19 -19.58
CA VAL A 23 -5.52 9.04 -20.43
C VAL A 23 -6.72 9.41 -21.27
N GLU A 24 -6.55 9.35 -22.58
CA GLU A 24 -7.45 9.94 -23.56
C GLU A 24 -7.72 11.43 -23.23
N ASN A 25 -8.95 11.77 -22.90
CA ASN A 25 -9.38 13.12 -22.51
C ASN A 25 -9.65 13.27 -21.02
N LYS A 26 -9.36 12.24 -20.21
CA LYS A 26 -9.62 12.22 -18.78
C LYS A 26 -8.34 12.46 -17.99
N TYR A 27 -8.41 13.39 -17.05
CA TYR A 27 -7.37 13.64 -16.07
C TYR A 27 -7.71 12.92 -14.77
N ARG A 28 -6.73 12.26 -14.17
CA ARG A 28 -6.82 11.62 -12.87
C ARG A 28 -5.84 12.30 -11.93
N ASP A 29 -6.33 12.78 -10.80
CA ASP A 29 -5.59 13.63 -9.86
C ASP A 29 -5.42 12.88 -8.53
N GLN A 30 -4.21 12.40 -8.26
CA GLN A 30 -3.92 11.61 -7.05
C GLN A 30 -4.15 12.40 -5.76
N LEU A 31 -3.92 13.71 -5.76
CA LEU A 31 -4.14 14.56 -4.58
C LEU A 31 -5.64 14.75 -4.30
N GLU A 32 -6.46 14.72 -5.35
CA GLU A 32 -7.92 14.74 -5.22
C GLU A 32 -8.44 13.40 -4.66
N TYR A 33 -7.94 12.27 -5.17
CA TYR A 33 -8.31 10.94 -4.65
C TYR A 33 -7.85 10.74 -3.20
N ALA A 34 -6.68 11.25 -2.84
CA ALA A 34 -6.18 11.23 -1.47
C ALA A 34 -6.90 12.23 -0.53
N GLY A 35 -7.80 13.08 -1.04
CA GLY A 35 -8.52 14.11 -0.27
C GLY A 35 -7.64 15.26 0.22
N HIS A 36 -6.41 15.40 -0.30
CA HIS A 36 -5.40 16.35 0.20
C HIS A 36 -5.83 17.81 0.01
N TYR A 37 -6.53 18.14 -1.08
CA TYR A 37 -7.01 19.51 -1.32
C TYR A 37 -8.00 20.01 -0.26
N THR A 38 -8.73 19.09 0.37
CA THR A 38 -9.79 19.40 1.33
C THR A 38 -9.37 19.18 2.79
N ARG A 39 -8.34 18.37 3.03
CA ARG A 39 -7.87 18.02 4.38
C ARG A 39 -6.74 18.95 4.83
N GLY A 40 -7.03 19.81 5.81
CA GLY A 40 -6.12 20.90 6.19
C GLY A 40 -4.91 20.52 7.07
N ALA A 41 -4.86 19.32 7.65
CA ALA A 41 -3.86 18.95 8.67
C ALA A 41 -2.69 18.10 8.14
N ASP A 42 -2.67 17.76 6.85
CA ASP A 42 -1.75 16.76 6.29
C ASP A 42 -0.29 17.11 6.51
N ILE A 43 0.11 18.33 6.15
CA ILE A 43 1.49 18.77 6.29
C ILE A 43 1.96 18.76 7.75
N LYS A 44 1.09 19.16 8.68
CA LYS A 44 1.42 19.15 10.11
C LYS A 44 1.68 17.73 10.61
N ASN A 45 0.85 16.77 10.21
CA ASN A 45 1.00 15.37 10.61
C ASN A 45 2.21 14.72 9.94
N ILE A 46 2.46 15.00 8.66
CA ILE A 46 3.68 14.57 7.96
C ILE A 46 4.92 15.16 8.64
N ALA A 47 4.87 16.43 9.05
CA ALA A 47 5.98 17.08 9.72
C ALA A 47 6.30 16.46 11.09
N ALA A 48 5.30 15.94 11.80
CA ALA A 48 5.48 15.26 13.09
C ALA A 48 6.35 14.00 12.99
N LEU A 49 6.56 13.44 11.79
CA LEU A 49 7.47 12.31 11.56
C LEU A 49 8.96 12.68 11.66
N GLY A 50 9.29 13.99 11.68
CA GLY A 50 10.68 14.48 11.79
C GLY A 50 11.49 14.45 10.50
N ILE A 51 10.84 14.32 9.33
CA ILE A 51 11.49 14.37 8.01
C ILE A 51 12.24 15.68 7.79
N LYS A 52 13.26 15.68 6.93
CA LYS A 52 14.11 16.87 6.66
C LYS A 52 13.72 17.65 5.41
N ALA A 53 13.19 16.95 4.41
CA ALA A 53 12.64 17.57 3.22
C ALA A 53 11.33 16.89 2.82
N LEU A 54 10.48 17.62 2.10
CA LEU A 54 9.24 17.11 1.53
C LEU A 54 9.23 17.43 0.03
N ARG A 55 9.22 16.38 -0.80
CA ARG A 55 8.88 16.49 -2.22
C ARG A 55 7.41 16.87 -2.32
N TYR A 56 7.17 18.14 -2.60
CA TYR A 56 5.86 18.75 -2.53
C TYR A 56 5.40 19.27 -3.90
N PRO A 57 4.18 18.92 -4.34
CA PRO A 57 3.64 19.32 -5.63
C PRO A 57 3.27 20.80 -5.71
N VAL A 58 3.80 21.49 -6.74
CA VAL A 58 3.33 22.78 -7.25
C VAL A 58 2.97 22.57 -8.72
N LEU A 59 1.91 21.77 -8.96
CA LEU A 59 1.64 21.15 -10.25
C LEU A 59 1.08 22.13 -11.29
N TRP A 60 1.66 22.09 -12.49
CA TRP A 60 1.28 22.93 -13.61
C TRP A 60 -0.15 22.66 -14.09
N GLU A 61 -0.51 21.39 -14.24
CA GLU A 61 -1.83 20.89 -14.62
C GLU A 61 -2.91 21.44 -13.68
N ARG A 62 -2.66 21.35 -12.37
CA ARG A 62 -3.62 21.82 -11.37
C ARG A 62 -3.80 23.32 -11.42
N HIS A 63 -2.73 24.11 -11.58
CA HIS A 63 -2.84 25.57 -11.66
C HIS A 63 -3.70 26.05 -12.84
N HIS A 64 -3.70 25.29 -13.94
CA HIS A 64 -4.45 25.64 -15.16
C HIS A 64 -5.77 24.85 -15.33
N SER A 65 -6.18 24.04 -14.35
CA SER A 65 -7.48 23.34 -14.37
C SER A 65 -8.65 24.23 -13.89
N THR A 66 -9.89 23.78 -14.03
CA THR A 66 -11.09 24.47 -13.47
C THR A 66 -11.54 23.88 -12.12
N GLY A 67 -10.62 23.25 -11.37
CA GLY A 67 -10.92 22.41 -10.20
C GLY A 67 -11.34 23.13 -8.91
N ALA A 68 -11.50 22.36 -7.84
CA ALA A 68 -12.15 22.74 -6.57
C ALA A 68 -11.47 23.89 -5.79
N VAL A 69 -10.19 24.15 -6.04
CA VAL A 69 -9.44 25.24 -5.37
C VAL A 69 -9.57 26.51 -6.21
N LYS A 70 -10.34 27.49 -5.71
CA LYS A 70 -10.56 28.78 -6.39
C LYS A 70 -9.29 29.63 -6.47
N ASP A 71 -8.58 29.77 -5.34
CA ASP A 71 -7.34 30.54 -5.25
C ASP A 71 -6.14 29.61 -5.02
N LYS A 72 -5.58 29.13 -6.12
CA LYS A 72 -4.57 28.06 -6.12
C LYS A 72 -3.23 28.54 -5.58
N TRP A 73 -2.84 29.78 -5.85
CA TRP A 73 -1.60 30.35 -5.34
C TRP A 73 -1.64 30.52 -3.83
N ASN A 74 -2.74 31.05 -3.29
CA ASN A 74 -2.89 31.16 -1.83
C ASN A 74 -2.95 29.77 -1.17
N TRP A 75 -3.62 28.80 -1.80
CA TRP A 75 -3.64 27.43 -1.28
C TRP A 75 -2.22 26.83 -1.23
N VAL A 76 -1.45 26.89 -2.32
CA VAL A 76 -0.07 26.39 -2.35
C VAL A 76 0.82 27.14 -1.36
N ARG A 77 0.68 28.47 -1.26
CA ARG A 77 1.43 29.29 -0.30
C ARG A 77 1.22 28.80 1.13
N ASN A 78 -0.03 28.57 1.54
CA ASN A 78 -0.33 28.09 2.89
C ASN A 78 0.35 26.74 3.18
N GLN A 79 0.39 25.82 2.21
CA GLN A 79 1.04 24.52 2.38
C GLN A 79 2.56 24.67 2.48
N LEU A 80 3.18 25.42 1.56
CA LEU A 80 4.64 25.66 1.55
C LEU A 80 5.12 26.43 2.79
N GLU A 81 4.35 27.42 3.26
CA GLU A 81 4.65 28.14 4.50
C GLU A 81 4.51 27.24 5.73
N THR A 82 3.54 26.31 5.72
CA THR A 82 3.42 25.30 6.79
C THR A 82 4.61 24.35 6.79
N ILE A 83 5.07 23.89 5.61
CA ILE A 83 6.28 23.06 5.45
C ILE A 83 7.49 23.82 6.01
N ARG A 84 7.71 25.07 5.57
CA ARG A 84 8.82 25.91 6.00
C ARG A 84 8.76 26.21 7.50
N GLY A 85 7.57 26.47 8.05
CA GLY A 85 7.34 26.74 9.47
C GLY A 85 7.69 25.57 10.38
N HIS A 86 7.70 24.34 9.87
CA HIS A 86 8.16 23.15 10.59
C HIS A 86 9.65 22.82 10.33
N ASN A 87 10.41 23.74 9.73
CA ASN A 87 11.81 23.55 9.35
C ASN A 87 12.04 22.37 8.39
N ILE A 88 11.08 22.11 7.52
CA ILE A 88 11.20 21.10 6.46
C ILE A 88 11.54 21.83 5.16
N THR A 89 12.49 21.29 4.41
CA THR A 89 12.89 21.84 3.11
C THR A 89 11.89 21.38 2.03
N PRO A 90 11.15 22.27 1.35
CA PRO A 90 10.33 21.86 0.22
C PRO A 90 11.22 21.58 -1.00
N ILE A 91 10.93 20.49 -1.69
CA ILE A 91 11.44 20.18 -3.03
C ILE A 91 10.25 20.30 -3.98
N ALA A 92 10.18 21.40 -4.74
CA ALA A 92 9.01 21.73 -5.54
C ALA A 92 8.94 20.90 -6.83
N GLY A 93 7.91 20.05 -6.95
CA GLY A 93 7.60 19.27 -8.15
C GLY A 93 6.62 19.98 -9.07
N LEU A 94 6.95 20.21 -10.35
CA LEU A 94 6.10 20.98 -11.26
C LEU A 94 5.23 20.12 -12.19
N VAL A 95 5.74 18.98 -12.61
CA VAL A 95 5.02 17.96 -13.41
C VAL A 95 5.41 16.57 -12.89
N HIS A 96 4.42 15.73 -12.57
CA HIS A 96 4.62 14.38 -12.07
C HIS A 96 3.79 13.41 -12.91
N HIS A 97 4.44 12.64 -13.80
CA HIS A 97 3.79 11.71 -14.74
C HIS A 97 2.53 12.28 -15.41
N GLY A 98 2.71 13.25 -16.30
CA GLY A 98 1.62 13.96 -16.96
C GLY A 98 2.08 14.63 -18.23
N SER A 99 1.14 15.23 -18.96
CA SER A 99 1.40 15.92 -20.22
C SER A 99 1.24 17.44 -20.12
N GLY A 100 1.23 17.99 -18.91
CA GLY A 100 0.88 19.38 -18.67
C GLY A 100 -0.62 19.67 -18.83
N PRO A 101 -1.02 20.95 -18.71
CA PRO A 101 -2.39 21.41 -18.90
C PRO A 101 -3.02 20.95 -20.23
N ARG A 102 -4.34 21.06 -20.35
CA ARG A 102 -5.09 20.60 -21.53
C ARG A 102 -4.59 21.13 -22.88
N PHE A 103 -3.96 22.31 -22.89
CA PHE A 103 -3.43 22.96 -24.08
C PHE A 103 -2.02 22.50 -24.47
N THR A 104 -1.47 21.48 -23.80
CA THR A 104 -0.14 20.93 -24.07
C THR A 104 -0.14 19.43 -24.29
N ALA A 105 0.87 18.96 -25.02
CA ALA A 105 1.24 17.57 -25.21
C ALA A 105 2.77 17.41 -25.12
N LEU A 106 3.24 16.23 -24.75
CA LEU A 106 4.68 15.96 -24.58
C LEU A 106 5.48 16.09 -25.89
N ASN A 107 4.83 15.89 -27.03
CA ASN A 107 5.42 16.05 -28.37
C ASN A 107 5.21 17.46 -28.95
N ASP A 108 4.59 18.40 -28.23
CA ASP A 108 4.46 19.78 -28.69
C ASP A 108 5.80 20.50 -28.66
N ASN A 109 6.13 21.21 -29.75
CA ASN A 109 7.37 21.98 -29.86
C ASN A 109 7.53 23.08 -28.79
N ASN A 110 6.42 23.56 -28.21
CA ASN A 110 6.40 24.63 -27.21
C ASN A 110 6.23 24.12 -25.77
N PHE A 111 6.18 22.78 -25.55
CA PHE A 111 6.01 22.21 -24.21
C PHE A 111 7.07 22.74 -23.24
N ALA A 112 8.33 22.73 -23.67
CA ALA A 112 9.46 23.15 -22.86
C ALA A 112 9.40 24.63 -22.47
N GLU A 113 9.05 25.50 -23.42
CA GLU A 113 8.93 26.94 -23.22
C GLU A 113 7.75 27.29 -22.31
N HIS A 114 6.62 26.61 -22.47
CA HIS A 114 5.46 26.78 -21.60
C HIS A 114 5.73 26.32 -20.16
N LEU A 115 6.38 25.18 -19.98
CA LEU A 115 6.77 24.71 -18.66
C LEU A 115 7.77 25.68 -18.01
N ALA A 116 8.75 26.17 -18.76
CA ALA A 116 9.73 27.13 -18.25
C ALA A 116 9.09 28.46 -17.81
N LYS A 117 8.07 28.92 -18.53
CA LYS A 117 7.26 30.08 -18.12
C LYS A 117 6.60 29.83 -16.77
N TYR A 118 5.92 28.68 -16.62
CA TYR A 118 5.28 28.32 -15.37
C TYR A 118 6.28 28.15 -14.21
N ALA A 119 7.44 27.52 -14.46
CA ALA A 119 8.51 27.42 -13.48
C ALA A 119 9.00 28.80 -13.00
N GLY A 120 9.10 29.77 -13.93
CA GLY A 120 9.38 31.17 -13.59
C GLY A 120 8.28 31.83 -12.75
N GLU A 121 7.00 31.53 -13.00
CA GLU A 121 5.88 32.01 -12.18
C GLU A 121 5.97 31.46 -10.75
N VAL A 122 6.26 30.15 -10.60
CA VAL A 122 6.47 29.52 -9.29
C VAL A 122 7.64 30.16 -8.54
N ALA A 123 8.78 30.36 -9.20
CA ALA A 123 9.95 31.00 -8.58
C ALA A 123 9.68 32.45 -8.19
N ASN A 124 8.88 33.20 -8.95
CA ASN A 124 8.48 34.56 -8.58
C ASN A 124 7.56 34.57 -7.36
N GLN A 125 6.64 33.60 -7.24
CA GLN A 125 5.76 33.48 -6.07
C GLN A 125 6.53 33.03 -4.81
N PHE A 126 7.53 32.17 -4.99
CA PHE A 126 8.29 31.54 -3.90
C PHE A 126 9.81 31.63 -4.16
N PRO A 127 10.39 32.84 -4.15
CA PRO A 127 11.80 33.05 -4.50
C PRO A 127 12.78 32.40 -3.52
N TRP A 128 12.29 31.96 -2.37
CA TRP A 128 13.04 31.31 -1.32
C TRP A 128 13.14 29.79 -1.46
N ILE A 129 12.38 29.15 -2.37
CA ILE A 129 12.52 27.70 -2.61
C ILE A 129 13.86 27.45 -3.29
N GLU A 130 14.63 26.54 -2.72
CA GLU A 130 15.96 26.17 -3.22
C GLU A 130 15.91 24.94 -4.13
N TYR A 131 15.12 23.91 -3.79
CA TYR A 131 15.15 22.63 -4.50
C TYR A 131 13.93 22.44 -5.41
N TYR A 132 14.17 22.00 -6.64
CA TYR A 132 13.13 21.78 -7.65
C TYR A 132 13.30 20.45 -8.36
N THR A 133 12.17 19.83 -8.71
CA THR A 133 12.04 18.74 -9.68
C THR A 133 11.06 19.20 -10.75
N PRO A 134 11.53 19.87 -11.82
CA PRO A 134 10.63 20.38 -12.87
C PRO A 134 9.77 19.28 -13.51
N ILE A 135 10.35 18.11 -13.76
CA ILE A 135 9.65 16.94 -14.31
C ILE A 135 10.13 15.68 -13.58
N ASN A 136 9.20 14.90 -13.04
CA ASN A 136 9.47 13.57 -12.48
C ASN A 136 9.61 12.53 -13.60
N GLU A 137 10.68 11.73 -13.56
CA GLU A 137 10.93 10.60 -14.47
C GLU A 137 10.58 10.87 -15.96
N PRO A 138 11.31 11.78 -16.64
CA PRO A 138 11.09 12.10 -18.05
C PRO A 138 11.17 10.87 -18.97
N LEU A 139 12.09 9.93 -18.69
CA LEU A 139 12.27 8.72 -19.50
C LEU A 139 11.10 7.75 -19.30
N THR A 140 10.74 7.43 -18.06
CA THR A 140 9.56 6.59 -17.78
C THR A 140 8.32 7.15 -18.44
N THR A 141 8.06 8.45 -18.28
CA THR A 141 6.90 9.12 -18.86
C THR A 141 6.92 9.06 -20.39
N ALA A 142 8.07 9.31 -21.03
CA ALA A 142 8.21 9.18 -22.48
C ALA A 142 7.98 7.74 -22.97
N ARG A 143 8.42 6.72 -22.23
CA ARG A 143 8.19 5.31 -22.60
C ARG A 143 6.70 4.98 -22.55
N PHE A 144 6.01 5.33 -21.47
CA PHE A 144 4.57 5.07 -21.32
C PHE A 144 3.72 5.84 -22.34
N SER A 145 4.09 7.08 -22.68
CA SER A 145 3.34 7.89 -23.65
C SER A 145 3.71 7.66 -25.12
N GLY A 146 4.96 7.26 -25.39
CA GLY A 146 5.54 7.25 -26.74
C GLY A 146 5.89 5.87 -27.27
N LEU A 147 6.27 4.91 -26.42
CA LEU A 147 6.55 3.52 -26.86
C LEU A 147 5.36 2.61 -26.62
N TYR A 148 4.70 2.73 -25.48
CA TYR A 148 3.66 1.79 -25.05
C TYR A 148 2.23 2.30 -25.28
N GLY A 149 2.07 3.59 -25.57
CA GLY A 149 0.78 4.22 -25.83
C GLY A 149 -0.20 4.20 -24.65
N LEU A 150 0.27 3.98 -23.42
CA LEU A 150 -0.58 3.87 -22.23
C LEU A 150 -1.06 5.23 -21.73
N TRP A 151 -0.20 6.25 -21.82
CA TRP A 151 -0.49 7.61 -21.37
C TRP A 151 -0.54 8.57 -22.56
N TYR A 152 -1.22 9.71 -22.38
CA TYR A 152 -1.33 10.72 -23.42
C TYR A 152 0.06 11.18 -23.91
N PRO A 153 0.30 11.35 -25.22
CA PRO A 153 -0.68 11.34 -26.32
C PRO A 153 -0.91 9.98 -26.99
N HIS A 154 -0.55 8.86 -26.35
CA HIS A 154 -0.80 7.49 -26.81
C HIS A 154 -0.09 7.11 -28.12
N HIS A 155 1.11 7.63 -28.33
CA HIS A 155 1.96 7.15 -29.42
C HIS A 155 2.61 5.81 -29.05
N SER A 156 3.00 5.04 -30.06
CA SER A 156 3.58 3.69 -29.90
C SER A 156 4.76 3.46 -30.85
N ASP A 157 5.59 4.49 -31.03
CA ASP A 157 6.72 4.49 -31.95
C ASP A 157 7.96 5.19 -31.36
N ALA A 158 9.14 4.75 -31.82
CA ALA A 158 10.41 5.21 -31.28
C ALA A 158 10.70 6.70 -31.56
N VAL A 159 10.16 7.27 -32.64
CA VAL A 159 10.36 8.67 -33.01
C VAL A 159 9.59 9.58 -32.06
N SER A 160 8.33 9.24 -31.79
CA SER A 160 7.48 9.92 -30.81
C SER A 160 8.08 9.85 -29.41
N PHE A 161 8.55 8.67 -28.98
CA PHE A 161 9.29 8.50 -27.72
C PHE A 161 10.50 9.44 -27.63
N ALA A 162 11.36 9.46 -28.66
CA ALA A 162 12.56 10.28 -28.65
C ALA A 162 12.23 11.77 -28.57
N ASN A 163 11.26 12.25 -29.34
CA ASN A 163 10.81 13.65 -29.29
C ASN A 163 10.23 14.02 -27.91
N MET A 164 9.41 13.16 -27.31
CA MET A 164 8.83 13.40 -25.98
C MET A 164 9.90 13.44 -24.89
N LEU A 165 10.88 12.53 -24.93
CA LEU A 165 12.01 12.54 -23.99
C LEU A 165 12.80 13.85 -24.12
N LEU A 166 13.23 14.19 -25.33
CA LEU A 166 14.05 15.38 -25.58
C LEU A 166 13.28 16.68 -25.26
N ASN A 167 11.98 16.76 -25.56
CA ASN A 167 11.14 17.91 -25.20
C ASN A 167 11.02 18.09 -23.68
N GLN A 168 10.81 17.00 -22.94
CA GLN A 168 10.77 17.05 -21.48
C GLN A 168 12.11 17.50 -20.89
N LEU A 169 13.22 16.92 -21.34
CA LEU A 169 14.56 17.28 -20.85
C LEU A 169 14.91 18.73 -21.22
N LYS A 170 14.53 19.21 -22.41
CA LYS A 170 14.63 20.63 -22.77
C LYS A 170 13.79 21.48 -21.80
N GLY A 171 12.59 21.03 -21.43
CA GLY A 171 11.74 21.65 -20.41
C GLY A 171 12.40 21.75 -19.04
N VAL A 172 13.15 20.73 -18.61
CA VAL A 172 13.96 20.77 -17.37
C VAL A 172 15.02 21.87 -17.46
N VAL A 173 15.82 21.87 -18.54
CA VAL A 173 16.90 22.87 -18.76
C VAL A 173 16.34 24.29 -18.76
N LEU A 174 15.27 24.55 -19.52
CA LEU A 174 14.67 25.88 -19.62
C LEU A 174 13.99 26.31 -18.32
N SER A 175 13.33 25.40 -17.60
CA SER A 175 12.77 25.65 -16.27
C SER A 175 13.83 26.08 -15.29
N MET A 176 14.94 25.33 -15.19
CA MET A 176 16.02 25.70 -14.28
C MET A 176 16.67 27.03 -14.64
N LYS A 177 16.80 27.37 -15.93
CA LYS A 177 17.23 28.71 -16.35
C LYS A 177 16.25 29.80 -15.92
N ALA A 178 14.95 29.58 -16.05
CA ALA A 178 13.93 30.54 -15.64
C ALA A 178 13.92 30.73 -14.11
N ILE A 179 13.99 29.63 -13.35
CA ILE A 179 14.07 29.64 -11.88
C ILE A 179 15.34 30.37 -11.42
N ARG A 180 16.52 30.04 -11.99
CA ARG A 180 17.80 30.62 -11.58
C ARG A 180 17.98 32.09 -11.90
N LYS A 181 17.15 32.66 -12.80
CA LYS A 181 17.07 34.12 -12.98
C LYS A 181 16.48 34.82 -11.74
N ILE A 182 15.61 34.14 -11.00
CA ILE A 182 14.95 34.68 -9.79
C ILE A 182 15.72 34.25 -8.53
N ASN A 183 16.08 32.96 -8.42
CA ASN A 183 16.91 32.43 -7.34
C ASN A 183 18.18 31.76 -7.92
N PRO A 184 19.31 32.48 -8.01
CA PRO A 184 20.57 31.95 -8.55
C PRO A 184 21.10 30.70 -7.82
N ASN A 185 20.69 30.47 -6.57
CA ASN A 185 21.09 29.31 -5.77
C ASN A 185 20.18 28.09 -5.93
N ALA A 186 19.16 28.17 -6.80
CA ALA A 186 18.22 27.06 -6.98
C ALA A 186 18.90 25.81 -7.55
N LYS A 187 18.60 24.67 -6.92
CA LYS A 187 19.16 23.35 -7.15
C LYS A 187 18.17 22.42 -7.85
N LEU A 188 18.68 21.65 -8.80
CA LEU A 188 17.93 20.61 -9.50
C LEU A 188 18.04 19.27 -8.76
N VAL A 189 16.91 18.73 -8.34
CA VAL A 189 16.76 17.32 -7.95
C VAL A 189 16.06 16.62 -9.11
N GLN A 190 16.83 15.99 -9.99
CA GLN A 190 16.25 15.26 -11.13
C GLN A 190 16.03 13.81 -10.76
N THR A 191 14.82 13.31 -10.97
CA THR A 191 14.43 11.93 -10.67
C THR A 191 14.32 11.09 -11.93
N GLU A 192 14.62 9.80 -11.81
CA GLU A 192 14.34 8.76 -12.80
C GLU A 192 14.16 7.39 -12.11
N ASP A 193 13.43 6.46 -12.72
CA ASP A 193 13.40 5.05 -12.29
C ASP A 193 14.79 4.43 -12.42
N LEU A 194 15.25 3.78 -11.36
CA LEU A 194 16.51 3.05 -11.32
C LEU A 194 16.23 1.58 -11.61
N ALA A 195 16.68 1.10 -12.76
CA ALA A 195 16.37 -0.25 -13.21
C ALA A 195 17.61 -0.99 -13.71
N LYS A 196 17.42 -2.28 -13.99
CA LYS A 196 18.33 -3.09 -14.79
C LYS A 196 17.55 -4.15 -15.52
N THR A 197 17.88 -4.35 -16.78
CA THR A 197 17.32 -5.39 -17.63
C THR A 197 18.29 -6.56 -17.71
N HIS A 198 17.78 -7.71 -17.29
CA HIS A 198 18.41 -9.03 -17.40
C HIS A 198 17.79 -9.76 -18.59
N SER A 199 18.46 -10.80 -19.08
CA SER A 199 17.88 -11.61 -20.15
C SER A 199 18.47 -13.01 -20.21
N THR A 200 17.82 -13.85 -21.00
CA THR A 200 18.46 -15.03 -21.59
C THR A 200 19.63 -14.65 -22.51
N PRO A 201 20.50 -15.61 -22.88
CA PRO A 201 21.63 -15.35 -23.77
C PRO A 201 21.23 -14.77 -25.14
N LEU A 202 20.10 -15.21 -25.73
CA LEU A 202 19.64 -14.75 -27.04
C LEU A 202 19.32 -13.25 -27.05
N LEU A 203 18.74 -12.74 -25.96
CA LEU A 203 18.24 -11.38 -25.84
C LEU A 203 19.25 -10.43 -25.20
N LYS A 204 20.51 -10.87 -25.00
CA LYS A 204 21.55 -10.08 -24.34
C LYS A 204 21.77 -8.71 -24.99
N TYR A 205 21.67 -8.62 -26.31
CA TYR A 205 21.82 -7.35 -27.03
C TYR A 205 20.71 -6.35 -26.67
N GLN A 206 19.47 -6.82 -26.49
CA GLN A 206 18.34 -5.98 -26.09
C GLN A 206 18.48 -5.54 -24.63
N ALA A 207 18.87 -6.45 -23.74
CA ALA A 207 19.15 -6.10 -22.35
C ALA A 207 20.25 -5.03 -22.24
N LEU A 208 21.34 -5.16 -23.01
CA LEU A 208 22.39 -4.13 -23.07
C LEU A 208 21.85 -2.79 -23.59
N PHE A 209 21.00 -2.80 -24.62
CA PHE A 209 20.36 -1.59 -25.13
C PHE A 209 19.52 -0.89 -24.05
N GLU A 210 18.67 -1.63 -23.34
CA GLU A 210 17.83 -1.08 -22.25
C GLU A 210 18.67 -0.58 -21.08
N ASN A 211 19.76 -1.27 -20.74
CA ASN A 211 20.68 -0.87 -19.67
C ASN A 211 21.47 0.40 -20.00
N GLU A 212 21.70 0.72 -21.27
CA GLU A 212 22.20 2.04 -21.65
C GLU A 212 21.06 3.06 -21.69
N ARG A 213 19.83 2.65 -22.06
CA ARG A 213 18.68 3.56 -22.19
C ARG A 213 18.30 4.18 -20.83
N HIS A 214 18.31 3.40 -19.75
CA HIS A 214 17.87 3.89 -18.44
C HIS A 214 18.71 5.07 -17.92
N TRP A 215 19.92 5.28 -18.46
CA TRP A 215 20.78 6.40 -18.08
C TRP A 215 20.48 7.69 -18.87
N LEU A 216 19.65 7.65 -19.90
CA LEU A 216 19.49 8.73 -20.88
C LEU A 216 19.09 10.08 -20.26
N THR A 217 18.16 10.11 -19.30
CA THR A 217 17.78 11.37 -18.62
C THR A 217 19.01 12.07 -18.05
N PHE A 218 19.86 11.32 -17.33
CA PHE A 218 21.06 11.86 -16.71
C PHE A 218 22.18 12.12 -17.71
N ASP A 219 22.43 11.21 -18.65
CA ASP A 219 23.47 11.40 -19.68
C ASP A 219 23.19 12.63 -20.54
N ILE A 220 21.94 12.88 -20.93
CA ILE A 220 21.55 14.06 -21.72
C ILE A 220 21.73 15.33 -20.89
N LEU A 221 21.20 15.37 -19.66
CA LEU A 221 21.31 16.56 -18.80
C LEU A 221 22.76 16.86 -18.40
N CYS A 222 23.61 15.85 -18.27
CA CYS A 222 25.03 16.02 -17.98
C CYS A 222 25.87 16.32 -19.23
N GLY A 223 25.27 16.43 -20.42
CA GLY A 223 25.99 16.71 -21.67
C GLY A 223 26.89 15.55 -22.14
N LYS A 224 26.59 14.31 -21.76
CA LYS A 224 27.37 13.12 -22.13
C LYS A 224 26.96 12.50 -23.47
N VAL A 225 25.73 12.75 -23.94
CA VAL A 225 25.25 12.26 -25.25
C VAL A 225 25.85 13.12 -26.38
N ASN A 226 27.10 12.83 -26.73
CA ASN A 226 27.86 13.45 -27.83
C ASN A 226 27.98 12.48 -29.04
N PRO A 227 28.59 12.86 -30.18
CA PRO A 227 28.71 11.99 -31.36
C PRO A 227 29.33 10.60 -31.17
N ASN A 228 30.09 10.39 -30.09
CA ASN A 228 30.69 9.10 -29.74
C ASN A 228 29.82 8.26 -28.78
N HIS A 229 28.73 8.83 -28.27
CA HIS A 229 27.82 8.15 -27.34
C HIS A 229 26.94 7.12 -28.08
N PHE A 230 26.66 5.99 -27.41
CA PHE A 230 25.88 4.87 -27.95
C PHE A 230 24.54 5.34 -28.58
N PHE A 231 23.81 6.19 -27.87
CA PHE A 231 22.51 6.69 -28.32
C PHE A 231 22.53 7.84 -29.34
N TRP A 232 23.67 8.46 -29.62
CA TRP A 232 23.70 9.60 -30.55
C TRP A 232 23.26 9.18 -31.95
N ASN A 233 23.92 8.17 -32.53
CA ASN A 233 23.58 7.67 -33.86
C ASN A 233 22.19 7.03 -33.88
N HIS A 234 21.73 6.48 -32.76
CA HIS A 234 20.36 5.99 -32.63
C HIS A 234 19.34 7.12 -32.81
N PHE A 235 19.48 8.24 -32.11
CA PHE A 235 18.61 9.40 -32.30
C PHE A 235 18.64 9.95 -33.73
N ILE A 236 19.83 10.05 -34.34
CA ILE A 236 19.94 10.48 -35.74
C ILE A 236 19.20 9.51 -36.68
N SER A 237 19.29 8.20 -36.44
CA SER A 237 18.59 7.19 -37.25
C SER A 237 17.06 7.28 -37.13
N LEU A 238 16.56 7.81 -36.00
CA LEU A 238 15.13 8.11 -35.78
C LEU A 238 14.69 9.45 -36.42
N GLY A 239 15.59 10.16 -37.12
CA GLY A 239 15.30 11.44 -37.74
C GLY A 239 15.38 12.64 -36.79
N ILE A 240 15.93 12.46 -35.57
CA ILE A 240 16.21 13.59 -34.69
C ILE A 240 17.33 14.44 -35.28
N LYS A 241 17.08 15.74 -35.38
CA LYS A 241 18.02 16.71 -35.91
C LYS A 241 19.24 16.86 -35.00
N LYS A 242 20.43 17.00 -35.58
CA LYS A 242 21.68 17.18 -34.80
C LYS A 242 21.59 18.40 -33.89
N GLU A 243 20.95 19.47 -34.35
CA GLU A 243 20.77 20.72 -33.60
C GLU A 243 20.01 20.49 -32.29
N THR A 244 19.05 19.55 -32.28
CA THR A 244 18.32 19.16 -31.06
C THR A 244 19.24 18.51 -30.03
N LEU A 245 20.21 17.69 -30.46
CA LEU A 245 21.16 17.05 -29.56
C LEU A 245 22.26 18.04 -29.10
N TYR A 246 22.74 18.88 -30.01
CA TYR A 246 23.71 19.93 -29.68
C TYR A 246 23.18 20.91 -28.63
N PHE A 247 21.88 21.19 -28.60
CA PHE A 247 21.28 22.00 -27.54
C PHE A 247 21.70 21.54 -26.13
N PHE A 248 21.75 20.22 -25.86
CA PHE A 248 22.10 19.70 -24.54
C PHE A 248 23.61 19.75 -24.25
N LEU A 249 24.44 19.69 -25.29
CA LEU A 249 25.89 19.90 -25.16
C LEU A 249 26.21 21.38 -24.87
N ASP A 250 25.48 22.29 -25.50
CA ASP A 250 25.64 23.73 -25.31
C ASP A 250 25.00 24.24 -24.01
N ASN A 251 24.07 23.46 -23.44
CA ASN A 251 23.29 23.83 -22.27
C ASN A 251 23.19 22.69 -21.24
N PRO A 252 24.34 22.18 -20.75
CA PRO A 252 24.33 21.14 -19.74
C PRO A 252 23.62 21.64 -18.48
N CYS A 253 22.81 20.77 -17.88
CA CYS A 253 22.07 21.02 -16.66
C CYS A 253 22.19 19.80 -15.74
N PRO A 254 23.42 19.44 -15.32
CA PRO A 254 23.61 18.32 -14.41
C PRO A 254 22.80 18.57 -13.13
N PRO A 255 22.15 17.54 -12.57
CA PRO A 255 21.42 17.69 -11.32
C PRO A 255 22.37 17.95 -10.16
N ASP A 256 21.95 18.81 -9.24
CA ASP A 256 22.64 19.01 -7.96
C ASP A 256 22.48 17.78 -7.06
N ILE A 257 21.36 17.06 -7.21
CA ILE A 257 21.11 15.74 -6.59
C ILE A 257 20.47 14.81 -7.62
N MET A 258 21.09 13.66 -7.86
CA MET A 258 20.51 12.57 -8.63
C MET A 258 19.48 11.83 -7.78
N GLY A 259 18.21 11.96 -8.14
CA GLY A 259 17.11 11.23 -7.54
C GLY A 259 16.87 9.91 -8.24
N PHE A 260 16.81 8.82 -7.49
CA PHE A 260 16.45 7.51 -8.01
C PHE A 260 15.15 7.04 -7.37
N ASN A 261 14.22 6.60 -8.19
CA ASN A 261 13.02 5.90 -7.74
C ASN A 261 13.31 4.40 -7.88
N TYR A 262 13.10 3.63 -6.81
CA TYR A 262 13.41 2.19 -6.84
C TYR A 262 12.32 1.37 -6.17
N TYR A 263 11.76 0.45 -6.94
CA TYR A 263 10.76 -0.49 -6.48
C TYR A 263 11.31 -1.91 -6.57
N VAL A 264 10.73 -2.82 -5.77
CA VAL A 264 11.06 -4.25 -5.80
C VAL A 264 10.96 -4.86 -7.21
N THR A 265 10.15 -4.27 -8.09
CA THR A 265 9.91 -4.74 -9.46
C THR A 265 10.54 -3.87 -10.56
N SER A 266 11.39 -2.89 -10.20
CA SER A 266 12.08 -2.00 -11.18
C SER A 266 13.00 -2.78 -12.12
N GLU A 267 13.65 -3.85 -11.65
CA GLU A 267 14.47 -4.69 -12.53
C GLU A 267 13.63 -5.64 -13.39
N ARG A 268 14.01 -5.78 -14.66
CA ARG A 268 13.27 -6.52 -15.70
C ARG A 268 14.04 -7.75 -16.18
N TYR A 269 13.33 -8.78 -16.65
CA TYR A 269 13.91 -9.99 -17.24
C TYR A 269 13.24 -10.29 -18.58
N LEU A 270 14.04 -10.37 -19.65
CA LEU A 270 13.59 -10.70 -20.99
C LEU A 270 13.83 -12.18 -21.31
N ASP A 271 12.78 -12.89 -21.73
CA ASP A 271 12.82 -14.32 -22.04
C ASP A 271 12.16 -14.62 -23.40
N GLU A 272 12.86 -15.30 -24.30
CA GLU A 272 12.34 -15.70 -25.62
C GLU A 272 11.29 -16.80 -25.53
N LYS A 273 11.20 -17.52 -24.40
CA LYS A 273 10.24 -18.62 -24.21
C LYS A 273 8.86 -18.08 -23.82
N ILE A 274 8.29 -17.23 -24.67
CA ILE A 274 7.04 -16.50 -24.39
C ILE A 274 5.87 -17.42 -24.03
N HIS A 275 5.82 -18.64 -24.59
CA HIS A 275 4.76 -19.62 -24.30
C HIS A 275 4.73 -20.12 -22.85
N LEU A 276 5.80 -19.90 -22.07
CA LEU A 276 5.85 -20.21 -20.64
C LEU A 276 5.28 -19.09 -19.77
N HIS A 277 4.97 -17.95 -20.36
CA HIS A 277 4.64 -16.72 -19.65
C HIS A 277 3.24 -16.20 -20.03
N PRO A 278 2.58 -15.45 -19.13
CA PRO A 278 1.28 -14.84 -19.40
C PRO A 278 1.27 -13.97 -20.67
N VAL A 279 0.19 -14.02 -21.44
CA VAL A 279 0.06 -13.30 -22.73
C VAL A 279 0.26 -11.79 -22.59
N ASN A 280 -0.16 -11.20 -21.47
CA ASN A 280 0.03 -9.78 -21.19
C ASN A 280 1.49 -9.37 -20.94
N SER A 281 2.42 -10.33 -20.81
CA SER A 281 3.86 -10.07 -20.75
C SER A 281 4.54 -10.12 -22.13
N HIS A 282 3.85 -10.61 -23.16
CA HIS A 282 4.43 -10.82 -24.48
C HIS A 282 4.64 -9.49 -25.20
N GLY A 283 5.83 -9.30 -25.76
CA GLY A 283 6.19 -8.14 -26.55
C GLY A 283 7.30 -8.48 -27.56
N GLY A 284 8.03 -7.46 -27.99
CA GLY A 284 9.16 -7.63 -28.88
C GLY A 284 9.76 -6.30 -29.33
N ASN A 285 10.90 -6.38 -30.01
CA ASN A 285 11.62 -5.22 -30.56
C ASN A 285 11.64 -5.21 -32.10
N GLY A 286 10.79 -6.02 -32.73
CA GLY A 286 10.77 -6.23 -34.19
C GLY A 286 11.84 -7.19 -34.72
N GLN A 287 12.86 -7.53 -33.93
CA GLN A 287 13.85 -8.56 -34.26
C GLN A 287 13.52 -9.89 -33.57
N HIS A 288 13.17 -9.86 -32.29
CA HIS A 288 12.73 -11.01 -31.52
C HIS A 288 11.45 -10.68 -30.73
N SER A 289 10.60 -11.68 -30.57
CA SER A 289 9.52 -11.66 -29.58
C SER A 289 10.02 -12.21 -28.26
N TYR A 290 9.60 -11.60 -27.15
CA TYR A 290 10.01 -11.98 -25.81
C TYR A 290 8.97 -11.58 -24.77
N ALA A 291 9.01 -12.24 -23.62
CA ALA A 291 8.24 -11.85 -22.45
C ALA A 291 9.04 -10.82 -21.64
N ASP A 292 8.40 -9.73 -21.22
CA ASP A 292 8.97 -8.73 -20.31
C ASP A 292 8.43 -8.95 -18.90
N LEU A 293 9.30 -9.39 -18.00
CA LEU A 293 8.94 -9.90 -16.68
C LEU A 293 9.63 -9.12 -15.56
N ALA A 294 9.03 -9.07 -14.37
CA ALA A 294 9.69 -8.50 -13.19
C ALA A 294 10.82 -9.45 -12.73
N ALA A 295 12.08 -9.01 -12.83
CA ALA A 295 13.26 -9.86 -12.63
C ALA A 295 13.26 -10.59 -11.28
N VAL A 296 12.79 -9.91 -10.23
CA VAL A 296 12.68 -10.43 -8.86
C VAL A 296 11.93 -11.76 -8.75
N ARG A 297 11.06 -12.09 -9.71
CA ARG A 297 10.30 -13.35 -9.74
C ARG A 297 11.00 -14.49 -10.48
N PHE A 298 12.10 -14.22 -11.20
CA PHE A 298 12.69 -15.18 -12.14
C PHE A 298 14.19 -15.35 -12.00
N VAL A 299 14.91 -14.29 -11.63
CA VAL A 299 16.37 -14.28 -11.53
C VAL A 299 16.84 -13.55 -10.28
N GLN A 300 18.07 -13.82 -9.87
CA GLN A 300 18.74 -12.97 -8.89
C GLN A 300 19.00 -11.60 -9.50
N THR A 301 18.41 -10.56 -8.91
CA THR A 301 18.53 -9.20 -9.42
C THR A 301 19.87 -8.57 -9.02
N ALA A 302 20.27 -7.49 -9.69
CA ALA A 302 21.49 -6.75 -9.33
C ALA A 302 21.31 -6.07 -7.97
N GLY A 303 20.11 -5.57 -7.69
CA GLY A 303 19.70 -4.97 -6.43
C GLY A 303 20.16 -3.53 -6.25
N LEU A 304 19.43 -2.82 -5.39
CA LEU A 304 19.61 -1.39 -5.10
C LEU A 304 21.07 -1.00 -4.83
N LYS A 305 21.78 -1.80 -4.01
CA LYS A 305 23.19 -1.54 -3.66
C LYS A 305 24.07 -1.36 -4.89
N ASN A 306 23.98 -2.30 -5.84
CA ASN A 306 24.84 -2.31 -7.01
C ASN A 306 24.46 -1.20 -7.99
N LEU A 307 23.16 -0.91 -8.13
CA LEU A 307 22.67 0.13 -9.03
C LEU A 307 23.03 1.54 -8.55
N LEU A 308 22.94 1.81 -7.24
CA LEU A 308 23.40 3.08 -6.67
C LEU A 308 24.93 3.24 -6.76
N THR A 309 25.67 2.13 -6.66
CA THR A 309 27.13 2.13 -6.88
C THR A 309 27.45 2.45 -8.34
N GLU A 310 26.74 1.83 -9.29
CA GLU A 310 26.87 2.11 -10.73
C GLU A 310 26.58 3.59 -11.05
N ALA A 311 25.53 4.16 -10.46
CA ALA A 311 25.22 5.58 -10.58
C ALA A 311 26.35 6.46 -10.02
N TRP A 312 26.86 6.15 -8.83
CA TRP A 312 27.97 6.89 -8.23
C TRP A 312 29.23 6.83 -9.09
N ASP A 313 29.60 5.66 -9.57
CA ASP A 313 30.79 5.47 -10.41
C ASP A 313 30.65 6.17 -11.77
N ARG A 314 29.43 6.27 -12.31
CA ARG A 314 29.17 6.93 -13.58
C ARG A 314 29.21 8.44 -13.49
N TYR A 315 28.70 9.05 -12.41
CA TYR A 315 28.48 10.51 -12.34
C TYR A 315 29.23 11.23 -11.23
N HIS A 316 29.57 10.56 -10.13
CA HIS A 316 30.15 11.16 -8.92
C HIS A 316 29.39 12.39 -8.41
N LEU A 317 28.05 12.35 -8.55
CA LEU A 317 27.15 13.39 -8.04
C LEU A 317 26.42 12.90 -6.79
N PRO A 318 25.96 13.81 -5.90
CA PRO A 318 25.08 13.48 -4.78
C PRO A 318 23.87 12.65 -5.20
N ILE A 319 23.52 11.64 -4.40
CA ILE A 319 22.42 10.71 -4.70
C ILE A 319 21.34 10.81 -3.62
N ALA A 320 20.07 10.81 -4.01
CA ALA A 320 18.96 10.55 -3.11
C ALA A 320 18.09 9.43 -3.67
N LEU A 321 17.63 8.52 -2.80
CA LEU A 321 16.57 7.59 -3.15
C LEU A 321 15.25 8.36 -2.99
N THR A 322 14.68 8.84 -4.09
CA THR A 322 13.59 9.82 -4.12
C THR A 322 12.20 9.20 -4.00
N GLU A 323 12.08 7.89 -4.22
CA GLU A 323 10.87 7.10 -3.97
C GLU A 323 11.24 5.68 -3.54
N VAL A 324 10.68 5.26 -2.39
CA VAL A 324 10.75 3.89 -1.87
C VAL A 324 9.38 3.49 -1.37
N HIS A 325 8.73 2.58 -2.09
CA HIS A 325 7.39 2.12 -1.77
C HIS A 325 7.17 0.67 -2.15
N LEU A 326 6.17 0.05 -1.54
CA LEU A 326 5.76 -1.29 -1.88
C LEU A 326 4.24 -1.47 -1.71
N ASN A 327 3.59 -1.88 -2.80
CA ASN A 327 2.19 -2.31 -2.78
C ASN A 327 2.07 -3.69 -2.14
N CYS A 328 2.02 -3.74 -0.82
CA CYS A 328 1.93 -4.98 -0.08
C CYS A 328 1.41 -4.73 1.35
N THR A 329 1.39 -5.78 2.14
CA THR A 329 0.99 -5.76 3.55
C THR A 329 1.96 -4.95 4.41
N ARG A 330 1.52 -4.55 5.61
CA ARG A 330 2.27 -3.67 6.51
C ARG A 330 3.69 -4.14 6.79
N GLU A 331 3.87 -5.41 7.13
CA GLU A 331 5.19 -6.00 7.41
C GLU A 331 6.12 -5.97 6.19
N GLU A 332 5.60 -6.19 4.98
CA GLU A 332 6.40 -6.12 3.76
C GLU A 332 6.80 -4.68 3.44
N GLN A 333 5.92 -3.69 3.68
CA GLN A 333 6.27 -2.27 3.57
C GLN A 333 7.38 -1.88 4.56
N LEU A 334 7.29 -2.35 5.81
CA LEU A 334 8.32 -2.13 6.83
C LEU A 334 9.67 -2.76 6.41
N ARG A 335 9.66 -4.02 5.99
CA ARG A 335 10.85 -4.75 5.51
C ARG A 335 11.50 -4.02 4.34
N TRP A 336 10.70 -3.56 3.38
CA TRP A 336 11.21 -2.91 2.18
C TRP A 336 11.89 -1.59 2.48
N PHE A 337 11.21 -0.71 3.21
CA PHE A 337 11.78 0.58 3.57
C PHE A 337 13.03 0.42 4.44
N LYS A 338 13.01 -0.53 5.39
CA LYS A 338 14.18 -0.83 6.24
C LYS A 338 15.37 -1.34 5.43
N GLU A 339 15.15 -2.23 4.46
CA GLU A 339 16.21 -2.73 3.59
C GLU A 339 16.84 -1.61 2.74
N ALA A 340 16.01 -0.72 2.18
CA ALA A 340 16.47 0.45 1.43
C ALA A 340 17.27 1.41 2.32
N TRP A 341 16.77 1.70 3.52
CA TRP A 341 17.44 2.54 4.51
C TRP A 341 18.81 1.99 4.90
N ASP A 342 18.89 0.70 5.25
CA ASP A 342 20.14 0.06 5.64
C ASP A 342 21.15 0.03 4.49
N THR A 343 20.67 -0.25 3.27
CA THR A 343 21.50 -0.20 2.05
C THR A 343 22.13 1.18 1.87
N CYS A 344 21.32 2.24 1.98
CA CYS A 344 21.79 3.61 1.85
C CYS A 344 22.73 4.03 2.98
N CYS A 345 22.46 3.63 4.23
CA CYS A 345 23.38 3.84 5.35
C CYS A 345 24.74 3.20 5.09
N ASN A 346 24.75 1.94 4.63
CA ASN A 346 25.99 1.21 4.34
C ASN A 346 26.78 1.84 3.18
N LEU A 347 26.11 2.26 2.10
CA LEU A 347 26.77 2.93 0.97
C LEU A 347 27.36 4.30 1.38
N LYS A 348 26.64 5.04 2.21
CA LYS A 348 27.13 6.32 2.74
C LYS A 348 28.36 6.13 3.62
N ALA A 349 28.35 5.10 4.47
CA ALA A 349 29.50 4.70 5.27
C ALA A 349 30.70 4.23 4.43
N SER A 350 30.47 3.67 3.23
CA SER A 350 31.53 3.33 2.28
C SER A 350 32.01 4.51 1.41
N GLY A 351 31.49 5.72 1.61
CA GLY A 351 31.97 6.94 0.95
C GLY A 351 31.16 7.42 -0.26
N ILE A 352 30.04 6.77 -0.59
CA ILE A 352 29.11 7.29 -1.61
C ILE A 352 28.30 8.43 -1.01
N ASP A 353 28.13 9.55 -1.73
CA ASP A 353 27.40 10.71 -1.21
C ASP A 353 25.87 10.53 -1.28
N ILE A 354 25.34 9.62 -0.47
CA ILE A 354 23.90 9.41 -0.29
C ILE A 354 23.33 10.52 0.60
N LYS A 355 22.51 11.41 0.05
CA LYS A 355 21.84 12.50 0.76
C LYS A 355 20.63 12.02 1.55
N ALA A 356 19.76 11.22 0.93
CA ALA A 356 18.49 10.89 1.54
C ALA A 356 17.87 9.57 1.08
N VAL A 357 16.93 9.09 1.89
CA VAL A 357 15.94 8.05 1.55
C VAL A 357 14.55 8.64 1.73
N THR A 358 13.72 8.58 0.70
CA THR A 358 12.40 9.21 0.70
C THR A 358 11.32 8.18 0.96
N ALA A 359 10.54 8.40 2.01
CA ALA A 359 9.31 7.66 2.25
C ALA A 359 8.25 8.15 1.26
N TRP A 360 8.06 7.37 0.20
CA TRP A 360 7.03 7.58 -0.78
C TRP A 360 6.07 6.38 -0.72
N SER A 361 4.76 6.54 -0.85
CA SER A 361 4.07 7.84 -0.79
C SER A 361 3.55 8.12 0.63
N MET A 362 3.53 9.40 1.01
CA MET A 362 3.02 9.83 2.31
C MET A 362 1.53 9.53 2.47
N LEU A 363 0.74 9.69 1.41
CA LEU A 363 -0.73 9.56 1.45
C LEU A 363 -1.24 8.26 0.82
N GLY A 364 -0.35 7.36 0.40
CA GLY A 364 -0.70 6.22 -0.44
C GLY A 364 -0.89 6.63 -1.90
N ALA A 365 -1.40 5.71 -2.70
CA ALA A 365 -1.51 5.86 -4.14
C ALA A 365 -2.77 5.13 -4.65
N PHE A 366 -3.31 5.56 -5.79
CA PHE A 366 -4.54 5.01 -6.34
C PHE A 366 -4.34 4.54 -7.78
N ASP A 367 -4.84 3.34 -8.11
CA ASP A 367 -4.89 2.76 -9.46
C ASP A 367 -3.54 2.51 -10.16
N TRP A 368 -2.41 2.61 -9.46
CA TRP A 368 -1.08 2.27 -10.00
C TRP A 368 -0.92 0.81 -10.40
N ASN A 369 -1.70 -0.10 -9.82
CA ASN A 369 -1.80 -1.49 -10.27
C ASN A 369 -2.29 -1.61 -11.73
N SER A 370 -2.88 -0.54 -12.28
CA SER A 370 -3.29 -0.41 -13.68
C SER A 370 -2.44 0.60 -14.46
N LEU A 371 -1.31 1.05 -13.89
CA LEU A 371 -0.52 2.17 -14.41
C LEU A 371 -1.37 3.41 -14.66
N LEU A 372 -2.33 3.68 -13.76
CA LEU A 372 -3.26 4.81 -13.85
C LEU A 372 -4.11 4.83 -15.14
N THR A 373 -4.26 3.70 -15.83
CA THR A 373 -5.06 3.61 -17.07
C THR A 373 -6.54 3.38 -16.78
N ARG A 374 -6.87 2.81 -15.61
CA ARG A 374 -8.24 2.57 -15.13
C ARG A 374 -8.61 3.54 -14.00
N ASP A 375 -9.91 3.67 -13.74
CA ASP A 375 -10.47 4.50 -12.66
C ASP A 375 -11.28 3.60 -11.72
N GLU A 376 -10.57 2.68 -11.07
CA GLU A 376 -11.13 1.70 -10.15
C GLU A 376 -11.06 2.19 -8.70
N LYS A 377 -10.32 3.29 -8.46
CA LYS A 377 -10.00 3.85 -7.14
C LYS A 377 -9.41 2.80 -6.19
N LYS A 378 -8.65 1.86 -6.74
CA LYS A 378 -7.96 0.85 -5.94
C LYS A 378 -6.85 1.53 -5.16
N TYR A 379 -7.06 1.63 -3.85
CA TYR A 379 -6.12 2.29 -2.94
C TYR A 379 -5.00 1.37 -2.50
N GLU A 380 -3.79 1.94 -2.47
CA GLU A 380 -2.57 1.37 -1.91
C GLU A 380 -2.11 2.29 -0.78
N SER A 381 -2.11 1.78 0.44
CA SER A 381 -1.77 2.60 1.61
C SER A 381 -0.30 3.02 1.66
N GLY A 382 -0.07 4.26 2.09
CA GLY A 382 1.26 4.85 2.25
C GLY A 382 1.72 4.91 3.70
N VAL A 383 2.57 5.90 4.00
CA VAL A 383 2.97 6.22 5.39
C VAL A 383 1.75 6.53 6.25
N PHE A 384 0.78 7.23 5.67
CA PHE A 384 -0.56 7.39 6.21
C PHE A 384 -1.57 6.66 5.32
N ASP A 385 -2.54 6.04 5.98
CA ASP A 385 -3.75 5.52 5.37
C ASP A 385 -4.77 6.66 5.24
N VAL A 386 -5.33 6.84 4.04
CA VAL A 386 -6.33 7.87 3.72
C VAL A 386 -7.63 7.31 3.15
N SER A 387 -7.85 5.99 3.24
CA SER A 387 -8.99 5.30 2.61
C SER A 387 -10.36 5.88 2.98
N ASN A 388 -10.47 6.56 4.13
CA ASN A 388 -11.70 7.21 4.59
C ASN A 388 -11.57 8.72 4.78
N ASN A 389 -10.70 9.37 3.99
CA ASN A 389 -10.48 10.82 4.04
C ASN A 389 -10.00 11.35 5.41
N VAL A 390 -9.55 10.45 6.29
CA VAL A 390 -8.85 10.77 7.55
C VAL A 390 -7.41 10.33 7.38
N LEU A 391 -6.47 11.11 7.88
CA LEU A 391 -5.05 10.79 7.82
C LEU A 391 -4.68 9.91 9.05
N ARG A 392 -4.62 8.60 8.86
CA ARG A 392 -4.30 7.64 9.94
C ARG A 392 -2.85 7.14 9.80
N PRO A 393 -1.99 7.25 10.82
CA PRO A 393 -0.62 6.78 10.73
C PRO A 393 -0.58 5.25 10.64
N THR A 394 0.26 4.73 9.74
CA THR A 394 0.51 3.29 9.64
C THR A 394 1.74 2.90 10.44
N ALA A 395 2.06 1.61 10.51
CA ALA A 395 3.32 1.14 11.08
C ALA A 395 4.55 1.78 10.41
N LEU A 396 4.46 2.14 9.12
CA LEU A 396 5.55 2.81 8.41
C LEU A 396 5.83 4.21 8.97
N ALA A 397 4.80 4.95 9.42
CA ALA A 397 4.97 6.23 10.11
C ALA A 397 5.80 6.09 11.39
N LYS A 398 5.59 5.00 12.15
CA LYS A 398 6.35 4.69 13.36
C LYS A 398 7.80 4.33 13.05
N LEU A 399 8.01 3.54 12.00
CA LEU A 399 9.36 3.21 11.53
C LEU A 399 10.12 4.47 11.13
N ILE A 400 9.52 5.34 10.32
CA ILE A 400 10.14 6.62 9.90
C ILE A 400 10.47 7.49 11.10
N THR A 401 9.51 7.65 12.01
CA THR A 401 9.70 8.45 13.22
C THR A 401 10.86 7.91 14.06
N SER A 402 10.90 6.58 14.28
CA SER A 402 11.96 5.94 15.07
C SER A 402 13.34 6.03 14.39
N LEU A 403 13.41 5.90 13.07
CA LEU A 403 14.67 6.07 12.35
C LEU A 403 15.17 7.52 12.43
N ASN A 404 14.27 8.52 12.41
CA ASN A 404 14.65 9.92 12.59
C ASN A 404 15.09 10.25 14.02
N THR A 405 14.42 9.71 15.04
CA THR A 405 14.69 10.03 16.45
C THR A 405 15.83 9.21 17.04
N ASN A 406 15.81 7.90 16.81
CA ASN A 406 16.70 6.93 17.44
C ASN A 406 17.74 6.37 16.45
N GLY A 407 17.53 6.57 15.15
CA GLY A 407 18.41 6.00 14.13
C GLY A 407 18.27 4.49 13.93
N THR A 408 17.32 3.87 14.62
CA THR A 408 17.02 2.43 14.63
C THR A 408 15.51 2.23 14.78
N PHE A 409 15.01 1.10 14.32
CA PHE A 409 13.64 0.64 14.57
C PHE A 409 13.74 -0.85 14.85
N ASP A 410 13.18 -1.30 15.96
CA ASP A 410 13.17 -2.71 16.34
C ASP A 410 11.73 -3.22 16.36
N HIS A 411 11.47 -4.24 15.55
CA HIS A 411 10.19 -4.93 15.52
C HIS A 411 10.43 -6.35 15.00
N PRO A 412 9.88 -7.41 15.61
CA PRO A 412 10.11 -8.78 15.17
C PRO A 412 9.78 -9.04 13.68
N LEU A 413 8.88 -8.25 13.11
CA LEU A 413 8.43 -8.37 11.72
C LEU A 413 9.50 -7.99 10.69
N ILE A 414 10.40 -7.04 11.01
CA ILE A 414 11.47 -6.61 10.09
C ILE A 414 12.68 -7.55 10.10
N ASN A 415 12.73 -8.51 11.03
CA ASN A 415 13.82 -9.49 11.12
C ASN A 415 13.66 -10.64 10.12
N GLU A 416 12.45 -10.80 9.57
CA GLU A 416 12.18 -11.76 8.50
C GLU A 416 12.54 -11.18 7.14
N LYS A 417 12.84 -12.08 6.20
CA LYS A 417 13.09 -11.71 4.80
C LYS A 417 11.78 -11.32 4.12
N GLY A 418 11.79 -10.21 3.38
CA GLY A 418 10.69 -9.86 2.48
C GLY A 418 10.57 -10.86 1.33
N TRP A 419 9.40 -10.93 0.71
CA TRP A 419 9.12 -11.92 -0.33
C TRP A 419 10.05 -11.82 -1.55
N TRP A 420 10.69 -10.67 -1.78
CA TRP A 420 11.65 -10.48 -2.86
C TRP A 420 13.02 -11.13 -2.61
N ARG A 421 13.26 -11.63 -1.40
CA ARG A 421 14.47 -12.38 -1.03
C ARG A 421 14.24 -13.89 -0.97
N THR A 422 12.99 -14.35 -1.08
CA THR A 422 12.66 -15.77 -1.16
C THR A 422 12.68 -16.20 -2.63
N THR A 423 13.62 -17.07 -3.00
CA THR A 423 13.72 -17.54 -4.39
C THR A 423 12.57 -18.50 -4.70
N PRO A 424 11.96 -18.44 -5.90
CA PRO A 424 10.92 -19.38 -6.32
C PRO A 424 11.39 -20.86 -6.30
N VAL A 425 12.71 -21.08 -6.40
CA VAL A 425 13.33 -22.41 -6.50
C VAL A 425 13.46 -23.11 -5.14
N ASN A 426 13.39 -22.38 -4.02
CA ASN A 426 13.53 -22.94 -2.68
C ASN A 426 12.21 -22.80 -1.89
N ASN A 427 11.18 -23.55 -2.30
CA ASN A 427 9.97 -23.75 -1.49
C ASN A 427 10.19 -24.64 -0.25
N ASN A 428 11.45 -25.00 0.08
CA ASN A 428 11.79 -25.82 1.25
C ASN A 428 12.08 -25.02 2.52
N HIS A 429 11.78 -23.71 2.57
CA HIS A 429 12.06 -22.87 3.76
C HIS A 429 11.07 -23.04 4.94
N LEU A 430 10.40 -24.18 5.06
CA LEU A 430 9.51 -24.44 6.21
C LEU A 430 10.23 -24.95 7.48
N ASN A 431 11.57 -25.02 7.51
CA ASN A 431 12.30 -25.67 8.62
C ASN A 431 13.44 -24.86 9.27
N GLU A 432 13.68 -23.60 8.90
CA GLU A 432 14.56 -22.75 9.72
C GLU A 432 13.74 -22.14 10.87
N LYS A 433 14.11 -22.46 12.12
CA LYS A 433 13.50 -21.83 13.31
C LYS A 433 13.69 -20.32 13.18
N SER A 434 12.59 -19.58 13.00
CA SER A 434 12.59 -18.12 13.10
C SER A 434 13.22 -17.71 14.44
N ILE A 435 14.19 -16.80 14.37
CA ILE A 435 14.87 -16.21 15.53
C ILE A 435 14.00 -15.07 16.12
N ALA A 436 12.93 -14.67 15.43
CA ALA A 436 12.06 -13.57 15.83
C ALA A 436 11.06 -14.00 16.93
N GLN A 437 10.75 -13.07 17.84
CA GLN A 437 9.60 -13.21 18.73
C GLN A 437 8.35 -13.44 17.89
N SER A 438 7.55 -14.44 18.24
CA SER A 438 6.39 -14.87 17.46
C SER A 438 5.08 -14.22 17.95
N LEU A 439 4.12 -14.08 17.05
CA LEU A 439 2.73 -13.77 17.37
C LEU A 439 2.06 -15.00 18.00
N LEU A 440 1.41 -14.86 19.15
CA LEU A 440 0.67 -15.98 19.76
C LEU A 440 -0.81 -15.93 19.33
N ILE A 441 -1.28 -17.01 18.70
CA ILE A 441 -2.68 -17.17 18.27
C ILE A 441 -3.37 -18.18 19.19
N ILE A 442 -4.42 -17.73 19.89
CA ILE A 442 -5.23 -18.58 20.77
C ILE A 442 -6.51 -18.97 20.04
N GLY A 443 -6.90 -20.25 20.13
CA GLY A 443 -8.08 -20.77 19.44
C GLY A 443 -7.76 -21.40 18.08
N LYS A 444 -6.58 -22.03 17.96
CA LYS A 444 -6.03 -22.57 16.69
C LYS A 444 -6.94 -23.46 15.84
N ASN A 445 -7.96 -24.06 16.44
CA ASN A 445 -8.89 -24.97 15.78
C ASN A 445 -10.17 -24.31 15.27
N GLY A 446 -10.47 -23.08 15.69
CA GLY A 446 -11.66 -22.33 15.26
C GLY A 446 -11.45 -21.66 13.89
N THR A 447 -12.54 -21.18 13.28
CA THR A 447 -12.55 -20.54 11.96
C THR A 447 -11.56 -19.39 11.87
N LEU A 448 -11.64 -18.43 12.80
CA LEU A 448 -10.73 -17.27 12.83
C LEU A 448 -9.30 -17.69 13.17
N GLY A 449 -9.10 -18.59 14.14
CA GLY A 449 -7.76 -19.07 14.50
C GLY A 449 -7.05 -19.76 13.33
N ARG A 450 -7.75 -20.57 12.52
CA ARG A 450 -7.19 -21.20 11.31
C ARG A 450 -6.90 -20.17 10.22
N ALA A 451 -7.81 -19.24 9.99
CA ALA A 451 -7.64 -18.17 9.01
C ALA A 451 -6.45 -17.26 9.34
N THR A 452 -6.28 -16.87 10.62
CA THR A 452 -5.12 -16.10 11.08
C THR A 452 -3.82 -16.87 10.86
N GLN A 453 -3.77 -18.17 11.15
CA GLN A 453 -2.58 -18.98 10.86
C GLN A 453 -2.27 -19.01 9.36
N GLU A 454 -3.28 -19.21 8.51
CA GLU A 454 -3.09 -19.28 7.06
C GLU A 454 -2.59 -17.95 6.50
N ILE A 455 -3.21 -16.84 6.90
CA ILE A 455 -2.80 -15.50 6.46
C ILE A 455 -1.42 -15.14 7.02
N CYS A 456 -1.09 -15.48 8.27
CA CYS A 456 0.26 -15.26 8.80
C CYS A 456 1.32 -16.03 8.01
N LYS A 457 1.05 -17.25 7.53
CA LYS A 457 1.97 -17.97 6.63
C LYS A 457 2.16 -17.22 5.31
N GLN A 458 1.06 -16.80 4.67
CA GLN A 458 1.10 -16.06 3.40
C GLN A 458 1.85 -14.73 3.52
N ARG A 459 1.74 -14.08 4.68
CA ARG A 459 2.36 -12.80 5.03
C ARG A 459 3.78 -12.92 5.62
N ASN A 460 4.28 -14.14 5.75
CA ASN A 460 5.54 -14.44 6.42
C ASN A 460 5.64 -13.78 7.83
N ILE A 461 4.58 -13.89 8.62
CA ILE A 461 4.53 -13.43 10.03
C ILE A 461 4.79 -14.64 10.92
N PRO A 462 5.90 -14.68 11.69
CA PRO A 462 6.18 -15.78 12.60
C PRO A 462 5.11 -15.87 13.69
N PHE A 463 4.54 -17.05 13.88
CA PHE A 463 3.48 -17.28 14.87
C PHE A 463 3.59 -18.62 15.58
N ILE A 464 2.96 -18.69 16.75
CA ILE A 464 2.71 -19.90 17.53
C ILE A 464 1.21 -19.99 17.74
N ALA A 465 0.60 -21.12 17.43
CA ALA A 465 -0.85 -21.31 17.59
C ALA A 465 -1.16 -22.38 18.63
N ILE A 466 -2.01 -22.04 19.61
CA ILE A 466 -2.40 -22.90 20.71
C ILE A 466 -3.92 -23.07 20.80
N GLY A 467 -4.36 -24.22 21.28
CA GLY A 467 -5.76 -24.55 21.48
C GLY A 467 -6.09 -24.74 22.95
N ARG A 468 -7.36 -25.11 23.20
CA ARG A 468 -7.89 -25.34 24.56
C ARG A 468 -7.23 -26.49 25.33
N ASN A 469 -6.51 -27.38 24.63
CA ASN A 469 -5.80 -28.48 25.27
C ASN A 469 -4.44 -28.02 25.82
N GLU A 470 -3.91 -26.90 25.31
CA GLU A 470 -2.61 -26.34 25.67
C GLU A 470 -2.72 -25.13 26.60
N LEU A 471 -3.84 -24.39 26.56
CA LEU A 471 -4.11 -23.24 27.43
C LEU A 471 -5.59 -23.16 27.77
N ASP A 472 -5.91 -23.17 29.07
CA ASP A 472 -7.19 -22.68 29.57
C ASP A 472 -7.10 -21.17 29.78
N ILE A 473 -7.77 -20.41 28.91
CA ILE A 473 -7.80 -18.93 28.98
C ILE A 473 -8.48 -18.40 30.25
N ARG A 474 -9.11 -19.25 31.06
CA ARG A 474 -9.71 -18.91 32.35
C ARG A 474 -8.70 -19.00 33.51
N SER A 475 -7.54 -19.61 33.31
CA SER A 475 -6.47 -19.70 34.31
C SER A 475 -5.40 -18.65 34.03
N LYS A 476 -5.34 -17.65 34.90
CA LYS A 476 -4.33 -16.61 34.87
C LYS A 476 -2.91 -17.18 34.96
N GLU A 477 -2.72 -18.21 35.77
CA GLU A 477 -1.43 -18.88 35.96
C GLU A 477 -0.95 -19.51 34.66
N GLN A 478 -1.83 -20.21 33.92
CA GLN A 478 -1.47 -20.79 32.63
C GLN A 478 -1.16 -19.71 31.57
N ILE A 479 -1.93 -18.61 31.55
CA ILE A 479 -1.66 -17.48 30.66
C ILE A 479 -0.26 -16.91 30.92
N GLU A 480 0.09 -16.68 32.18
CA GLU A 480 1.41 -16.16 32.57
C GLU A 480 2.54 -17.13 32.21
N GLN A 481 2.32 -18.44 32.37
CA GLN A 481 3.28 -19.48 31.97
C GLN A 481 3.52 -19.49 30.46
N VAL A 482 2.46 -19.43 29.65
CA VAL A 482 2.53 -19.42 28.19
C VAL A 482 3.23 -18.15 27.69
N ILE A 483 2.93 -16.98 28.27
CA ILE A 483 3.62 -15.73 27.96
C ILE A 483 5.11 -15.84 28.29
N HIS A 484 5.46 -16.38 29.46
CA HIS A 484 6.86 -16.56 29.86
C HIS A 484 7.62 -17.52 28.95
N LEU A 485 6.97 -18.63 28.54
CA LEU A 485 7.55 -19.66 27.69
C LEU A 485 7.84 -19.13 26.28
N TYR A 486 6.85 -18.52 25.64
CA TYR A 486 6.94 -18.14 24.23
C TYR A 486 7.42 -16.72 23.98
N LYS A 487 7.35 -15.84 24.99
CA LYS A 487 7.74 -14.42 24.92
C LYS A 487 7.18 -13.71 23.68
N PRO A 488 5.86 -13.80 23.44
CA PRO A 488 5.27 -13.23 22.24
C PRO A 488 5.33 -11.70 22.27
N TRP A 489 5.51 -11.07 21.11
CA TRP A 489 5.36 -9.61 21.00
C TRP A 489 3.89 -9.18 21.01
N ALA A 490 2.99 -10.12 20.69
CA ALA A 490 1.56 -9.89 20.64
C ALA A 490 0.74 -11.19 20.81
N ILE A 491 -0.50 -11.05 21.25
CA ILE A 491 -1.49 -12.13 21.36
C ILE A 491 -2.76 -11.77 20.57
N ILE A 492 -3.23 -12.71 19.74
CA ILE A 492 -4.57 -12.67 19.13
C ILE A 492 -5.42 -13.76 19.77
N ASN A 493 -6.50 -13.35 20.44
CA ASN A 493 -7.51 -14.26 20.95
C ASN A 493 -8.61 -14.49 19.91
N ALA A 494 -8.56 -15.64 19.25
CA ALA A 494 -9.62 -16.15 18.37
C ALA A 494 -10.44 -17.28 19.04
N ALA A 495 -10.25 -17.53 20.35
CA ALA A 495 -11.06 -18.46 21.10
C ALA A 495 -12.36 -17.81 21.60
N GLY A 496 -13.44 -18.60 21.65
CA GLY A 496 -14.73 -18.15 22.12
C GLY A 496 -15.80 -19.25 22.06
N TYR A 497 -16.87 -19.05 22.84
CA TYR A 497 -18.10 -19.81 22.78
C TYR A 497 -18.97 -19.23 21.67
N VAL A 498 -19.26 -19.97 20.60
CA VAL A 498 -19.92 -19.44 19.37
C VAL A 498 -21.36 -19.94 19.13
N ARG A 499 -21.86 -20.87 19.95
CA ARG A 499 -23.15 -21.55 19.73
C ARG A 499 -24.29 -20.72 20.34
N VAL A 500 -24.77 -19.73 19.60
CA VAL A 500 -25.68 -18.68 20.11
C VAL A 500 -26.92 -19.23 20.83
N ASP A 501 -27.60 -20.24 20.29
CA ASP A 501 -28.80 -20.81 20.94
C ASP A 501 -28.48 -21.66 22.17
N GLU A 502 -27.33 -22.35 22.18
CA GLU A 502 -26.91 -23.14 23.33
C GLU A 502 -26.49 -22.23 24.50
N ALA A 503 -26.04 -21.00 24.24
CA ALA A 503 -25.66 -20.04 25.27
C ALA A 503 -26.82 -19.68 26.21
N GLU A 504 -28.08 -19.76 25.76
CA GLU A 504 -29.26 -19.53 26.61
C GLU A 504 -29.40 -20.59 27.72
N SER A 505 -28.85 -21.77 27.51
CA SER A 505 -28.84 -22.86 28.49
C SER A 505 -27.50 -22.98 29.23
N ASP A 506 -26.39 -22.56 28.59
CA ASP A 506 -25.02 -22.66 29.11
C ASP A 506 -24.44 -21.27 29.48
N ILE A 507 -25.18 -20.55 30.33
CA ILE A 507 -24.90 -19.14 30.64
C ILE A 507 -23.51 -18.98 31.27
N GLU A 508 -23.23 -19.74 32.33
CA GLU A 508 -21.99 -19.60 33.09
C GLU A 508 -20.76 -19.88 32.23
N GLU A 509 -20.77 -20.97 31.45
CA GLU A 509 -19.65 -21.31 30.57
C GLU A 509 -19.49 -20.29 29.43
N CYS A 510 -20.60 -19.80 28.86
CA CYS A 510 -20.57 -18.75 27.85
C CYS A 510 -19.89 -17.49 28.38
N PHE A 511 -20.26 -17.01 29.58
CA PHE A 511 -19.60 -15.84 30.20
C PHE A 511 -18.16 -16.12 30.61
N SER A 512 -17.87 -17.31 31.13
CA SER A 512 -16.52 -17.71 31.54
C SER A 512 -15.54 -17.68 30.37
N ILE A 513 -15.94 -18.25 29.22
CA ILE A 513 -15.12 -18.29 28.01
C ILE A 513 -15.11 -16.94 27.29
N ASN A 514 -16.25 -16.29 27.06
CA ASN A 514 -16.31 -15.10 26.21
C ASN A 514 -15.96 -13.80 26.93
N ALA A 515 -16.13 -13.71 28.25
CA ALA A 515 -15.85 -12.49 29.02
C ALA A 515 -14.65 -12.65 29.94
N THR A 516 -14.66 -13.62 30.86
CA THR A 516 -13.60 -13.78 31.86
C THR A 516 -12.26 -14.12 31.22
N GLY A 517 -12.22 -15.09 30.31
CA GLY A 517 -10.97 -15.50 29.66
C GLY A 517 -10.27 -14.36 28.89
N PRO A 518 -10.95 -13.67 27.96
CA PRO A 518 -10.39 -12.53 27.25
C PRO A 518 -9.97 -11.37 28.16
N TYR A 519 -10.71 -11.12 29.25
CA TYR A 519 -10.30 -10.15 30.28
C TYR A 519 -8.96 -10.53 30.93
N LEU A 520 -8.78 -11.79 31.33
CA LEU A 520 -7.53 -12.24 31.94
C LEU A 520 -6.35 -12.14 30.97
N LEU A 521 -6.56 -12.51 29.70
CA LEU A 521 -5.56 -12.32 28.65
C LEU A 521 -5.16 -10.85 28.50
N ALA A 522 -6.15 -9.95 28.41
CA ALA A 522 -5.93 -8.51 28.29
C ALA A 522 -5.17 -7.94 29.50
N GLU A 523 -5.56 -8.32 30.72
CA GLU A 523 -4.89 -7.90 31.96
C GLU A 523 -3.42 -8.34 31.98
N CYS A 524 -3.13 -9.59 31.64
CA CYS A 524 -1.77 -10.11 31.58
C CYS A 524 -0.94 -9.41 30.49
N CYS A 525 -1.54 -9.13 29.33
CA CYS A 525 -0.89 -8.41 28.24
C CYS A 525 -0.48 -6.99 28.64
N ASN A 526 -1.40 -6.24 29.26
CA ASN A 526 -1.14 -4.88 29.74
C ASN A 526 0.03 -4.83 30.72
N LYS A 527 0.06 -5.74 31.71
CA LYS A 527 1.14 -5.83 32.70
C LYS A 527 2.52 -6.14 32.10
N LYS A 528 2.57 -6.73 30.90
CA LYS A 528 3.80 -7.15 30.23
C LYS A 528 4.16 -6.30 29.00
N GLY A 529 3.34 -5.30 28.67
CA GLY A 529 3.53 -4.50 27.45
C GLY A 529 3.37 -5.32 26.16
N ILE A 530 2.53 -6.36 26.19
CA ILE A 530 2.25 -7.21 25.02
C ILE A 530 1.00 -6.68 24.33
N LYS A 531 1.02 -6.55 23.00
CA LYS A 531 -0.17 -6.11 22.25
C LYS A 531 -1.24 -7.19 22.27
N PHE A 532 -2.50 -6.80 22.38
CA PHE A 532 -3.62 -7.74 22.48
C PHE A 532 -4.73 -7.40 21.48
N MET A 533 -5.17 -8.40 20.71
CA MET A 533 -6.34 -8.30 19.85
C MET A 533 -7.34 -9.42 20.14
N THR A 534 -8.64 -9.13 20.11
CA THR A 534 -9.71 -10.13 20.22
C THR A 534 -10.91 -9.79 19.34
N PHE A 535 -11.83 -10.74 19.18
CA PHE A 535 -13.04 -10.58 18.37
C PHE A 535 -14.33 -10.53 19.22
N SER A 536 -15.21 -9.61 18.83
CA SER A 536 -16.56 -9.43 19.31
C SER A 536 -17.57 -9.66 18.18
N SER A 537 -18.86 -9.32 18.40
CA SER A 537 -19.96 -9.62 17.49
C SER A 537 -20.88 -8.41 17.32
N ASP A 538 -21.53 -8.34 16.17
CA ASP A 538 -22.74 -7.54 15.92
C ASP A 538 -23.92 -7.84 16.88
N LEU A 539 -24.00 -9.04 17.45
CA LEU A 539 -25.03 -9.43 18.43
C LEU A 539 -24.93 -8.68 19.78
N VAL A 540 -24.00 -7.74 19.92
CA VAL A 540 -23.99 -6.75 21.01
C VAL A 540 -25.10 -5.69 20.86
N PHE A 541 -25.73 -5.60 19.68
CA PHE A 541 -26.80 -4.65 19.38
C PHE A 541 -28.19 -5.27 19.49
N ASP A 542 -29.20 -4.41 19.68
CA ASP A 542 -30.62 -4.77 19.84
C ASP A 542 -31.36 -4.99 18.51
N GLY A 543 -30.84 -4.39 17.44
CA GLY A 543 -31.44 -4.38 16.11
C GLY A 543 -32.64 -3.47 15.90
N ASN A 544 -32.78 -2.44 16.74
CA ASN A 544 -33.82 -1.42 16.60
C ASN A 544 -33.50 -0.35 15.53
N LYS A 545 -32.25 -0.29 15.04
CA LYS A 545 -31.88 0.65 13.97
C LYS A 545 -32.35 0.19 12.60
N ILE A 546 -32.55 1.19 11.72
CA ILE A 546 -32.83 1.03 10.29
C ILE A 546 -31.63 1.38 9.40
N SER A 547 -30.46 1.61 10.03
CA SER A 547 -29.20 1.96 9.37
C SER A 547 -28.06 1.19 10.06
N PRO A 548 -26.93 0.92 9.38
CA PRO A 548 -25.81 0.20 9.97
C PRO A 548 -25.36 0.78 11.31
N TYR A 549 -24.99 -0.09 12.25
CA TYR A 549 -24.44 0.28 13.54
C TYR A 549 -22.99 0.76 13.40
N LEU A 550 -22.67 1.86 14.07
CA LEU A 550 -21.35 2.44 14.22
C LEU A 550 -20.73 2.07 15.57
N GLU A 551 -19.41 2.23 15.73
CA GLU A 551 -18.69 1.83 16.95
C GLU A 551 -19.24 2.50 18.23
N GLU A 552 -19.69 3.75 18.11
CA GLU A 552 -20.22 4.63 19.17
C GLU A 552 -21.69 4.33 19.56
N ASP A 553 -22.36 3.44 18.82
CA ASP A 553 -23.76 3.13 19.12
C ASP A 553 -23.93 2.36 20.43
N SER A 554 -25.08 2.60 21.08
CA SER A 554 -25.41 1.98 22.37
C SER A 554 -25.47 0.45 22.25
N ILE A 555 -24.73 -0.22 23.14
CA ILE A 555 -24.71 -1.68 23.26
C ILE A 555 -25.94 -2.16 24.05
N GLN A 556 -26.80 -2.97 23.43
CA GLN A 556 -28.04 -3.50 24.03
C GLN A 556 -28.34 -4.94 23.53
N PRO A 557 -27.54 -5.94 23.91
CA PRO A 557 -27.68 -7.30 23.39
C PRO A 557 -28.98 -7.99 23.84
N LEU A 558 -29.64 -8.67 22.90
CA LEU A 558 -30.90 -9.39 23.17
C LEU A 558 -30.71 -10.79 23.81
N ASN A 559 -29.60 -11.46 23.51
CA ASN A 559 -29.33 -12.85 23.89
C ASN A 559 -28.09 -13.00 24.80
N ILE A 560 -27.91 -14.16 25.42
CA ILE A 560 -26.80 -14.43 26.36
C ILE A 560 -25.43 -14.34 25.68
N TYR A 561 -25.29 -14.85 24.46
CA TYR A 561 -24.04 -14.74 23.69
C TYR A 561 -23.62 -13.27 23.49
N GLY A 562 -24.55 -12.42 23.02
CA GLY A 562 -24.33 -10.99 22.85
C GLY A 562 -23.98 -10.30 24.17
N LYS A 563 -24.68 -10.63 25.27
CA LYS A 563 -24.38 -10.12 26.61
C LYS A 563 -22.97 -10.50 27.07
N SER A 564 -22.51 -11.72 26.78
CA SER A 564 -21.16 -12.18 27.11
C SER A 564 -20.09 -11.38 26.35
N LYS A 565 -20.32 -11.09 25.05
CA LYS A 565 -19.40 -10.29 24.22
C LYS A 565 -19.36 -8.82 24.67
N ALA A 566 -20.51 -8.20 24.92
CA ALA A 566 -20.61 -6.85 25.47
C ALA A 566 -19.87 -6.72 26.81
N ARG A 567 -20.00 -7.74 27.68
CA ARG A 567 -19.28 -7.78 28.96
C ARG A 567 -17.77 -7.87 28.75
N ALA A 568 -17.32 -8.69 27.79
CA ALA A 568 -15.92 -8.80 27.43
C ALA A 568 -15.33 -7.47 26.97
N GLU A 569 -16.02 -6.77 26.06
CA GLU A 569 -15.62 -5.45 25.56
C GLU A 569 -15.36 -4.47 26.71
N SER A 570 -16.32 -4.36 27.63
CA SER A 570 -16.20 -3.49 28.80
C SER A 570 -15.02 -3.88 29.71
N LEU A 571 -14.86 -5.17 30.02
CA LEU A 571 -13.78 -5.63 30.91
C LEU A 571 -12.38 -5.44 30.29
N ILE A 572 -12.24 -5.70 29.00
CA ILE A 572 -10.98 -5.54 28.27
C ILE A 572 -10.62 -4.07 28.19
N MET A 573 -11.54 -3.21 27.75
CA MET A 573 -11.24 -1.78 27.64
C MET A 573 -10.90 -1.13 28.99
N ASN A 574 -11.48 -1.61 30.09
CA ASN A 574 -11.15 -1.14 31.43
C ASN A 574 -9.78 -1.65 31.95
N SER A 575 -9.35 -2.85 31.54
CA SER A 575 -8.12 -3.49 32.05
C SER A 575 -6.90 -3.29 31.16
N ASN A 576 -7.12 -3.09 29.85
CA ASN A 576 -6.10 -2.82 28.85
C ASN A 576 -6.68 -1.94 27.73
N PRO A 577 -6.72 -0.60 27.91
CA PRO A 577 -7.26 0.34 26.91
C PRO A 577 -6.57 0.26 25.54
N SER A 578 -5.31 -0.19 25.51
CA SER A 578 -4.53 -0.40 24.28
C SER A 578 -4.87 -1.69 23.52
N SER A 579 -5.92 -2.41 23.92
CA SER A 579 -6.37 -3.59 23.19
C SER A 579 -7.10 -3.22 21.92
N LEU A 580 -6.95 -4.04 20.88
CA LEU A 580 -7.77 -3.97 19.67
C LEU A 580 -8.93 -4.96 19.75
N ILE A 581 -10.16 -4.49 19.61
CA ILE A 581 -11.35 -5.33 19.61
C ILE A 581 -12.07 -5.18 18.28
N ILE A 582 -12.17 -6.29 17.54
CA ILE A 582 -12.86 -6.31 16.24
C ILE A 582 -14.28 -6.83 16.43
N ARG A 583 -15.28 -5.96 16.31
CA ARG A 583 -16.67 -6.38 16.09
C ARG A 583 -16.84 -6.76 14.63
N THR A 584 -17.38 -7.95 14.41
CA THR A 584 -17.69 -8.43 13.08
C THR A 584 -19.07 -9.09 13.09
N SER A 585 -19.57 -9.40 11.91
CA SER A 585 -20.88 -10.02 11.70
C SER A 585 -20.72 -11.45 11.16
N ALA A 586 -21.79 -12.01 10.60
CA ALA A 586 -21.89 -13.34 10.05
C ALA A 586 -20.72 -13.70 9.12
N PHE A 587 -19.72 -14.40 9.65
CA PHE A 587 -18.52 -14.70 8.89
C PHE A 587 -18.67 -15.91 7.96
N PHE A 588 -18.05 -15.84 6.78
CA PHE A 588 -17.92 -16.94 5.83
C PHE A 588 -16.53 -16.93 5.20
N GLY A 589 -16.05 -18.07 4.72
CA GLY A 589 -14.70 -18.14 4.16
C GLY A 589 -14.35 -19.51 3.58
N PRO A 590 -13.26 -19.61 2.81
CA PRO A 590 -12.96 -20.81 2.03
C PRO A 590 -12.41 -21.96 2.89
N TRP A 591 -11.75 -21.63 4.00
CA TRP A 591 -10.94 -22.57 4.82
C TRP A 591 -11.72 -23.32 5.92
N ASP A 592 -13.03 -23.09 6.02
CA ASP A 592 -13.90 -23.83 6.93
C ASP A 592 -15.12 -24.39 6.19
N LYS A 593 -15.63 -25.54 6.67
CA LYS A 593 -16.86 -26.18 6.20
C LYS A 593 -18.08 -25.73 7.02
N TYR A 594 -17.87 -25.19 8.21
CA TYR A 594 -18.92 -24.76 9.13
C TYR A 594 -19.25 -23.27 8.96
N ASN A 595 -19.77 -22.89 7.79
CA ASN A 595 -20.29 -21.54 7.55
C ASN A 595 -21.60 -21.58 6.76
N PHE A 596 -22.34 -20.46 6.77
CA PHE A 596 -23.67 -20.38 6.19
C PHE A 596 -23.73 -20.73 4.70
N PRO A 597 -22.86 -20.18 3.80
CA PRO A 597 -22.85 -20.60 2.40
C PRO A 597 -22.67 -22.11 2.21
N MET A 598 -21.77 -22.74 2.97
CA MET A 598 -21.58 -24.19 2.90
C MET A 598 -22.80 -24.98 3.37
N GLN A 599 -23.48 -24.51 4.42
CA GLN A 599 -24.71 -25.14 4.93
C GLN A 599 -25.86 -25.07 3.92
N VAL A 600 -26.03 -23.92 3.25
CA VAL A 600 -27.00 -23.72 2.18
C VAL A 600 -26.70 -24.67 1.02
N ILE A 601 -25.46 -24.66 0.49
CA ILE A 601 -25.04 -25.52 -0.62
C ILE A 601 -25.25 -27.01 -0.27
N SER A 602 -24.84 -27.43 0.93
CA SER A 602 -24.99 -28.82 1.38
C SER A 602 -26.46 -29.24 1.45
N SER A 603 -27.32 -28.41 2.05
CA SER A 603 -28.74 -28.73 2.21
C SER A 603 -29.46 -28.82 0.86
N LEU A 604 -29.17 -27.88 -0.06
CA LEU A 604 -29.77 -27.88 -1.40
C LEU A 604 -29.27 -29.03 -2.27
N LYS A 605 -27.98 -29.39 -2.21
CA LYS A 605 -27.45 -30.57 -2.91
C LYS A 605 -28.06 -31.87 -2.40
N GLU A 606 -28.40 -31.94 -1.12
CA GLU A 606 -29.03 -33.10 -0.49
C GLU A 606 -30.57 -33.07 -0.60
N ASN A 607 -31.16 -32.10 -1.31
CA ASN A 607 -32.61 -31.88 -1.40
C ASN A 607 -33.32 -31.80 -0.03
N ARG A 608 -32.63 -31.28 1.00
CA ARG A 608 -33.21 -31.03 2.32
C ARG A 608 -33.79 -29.61 2.38
N PRO A 609 -35.00 -29.42 2.93
CA PRO A 609 -35.53 -28.08 3.19
C PRO A 609 -34.55 -27.25 4.02
N CYS A 610 -34.24 -26.05 3.53
CA CYS A 610 -33.32 -25.11 4.16
C CYS A 610 -34.11 -23.86 4.54
N LYS A 611 -34.55 -23.79 5.81
CA LYS A 611 -35.19 -22.61 6.37
C LYS A 611 -34.17 -21.49 6.56
N VAL A 612 -34.49 -20.29 6.08
CA VAL A 612 -33.64 -19.09 6.16
C VAL A 612 -34.48 -17.88 6.53
N ALA A 613 -34.01 -17.10 7.50
CA ALA A 613 -34.73 -15.91 7.97
C ALA A 613 -34.79 -14.83 6.87
N ASP A 614 -35.97 -14.30 6.60
CA ASP A 614 -36.19 -13.28 5.57
C ASP A 614 -36.07 -11.85 6.11
N ASP A 615 -36.37 -11.67 7.40
CA ASP A 615 -36.51 -10.40 8.11
C ASP A 615 -35.30 -10.04 8.98
N ILE A 616 -34.24 -10.86 8.96
CA ILE A 616 -32.99 -10.58 9.66
C ILE A 616 -31.93 -10.12 8.67
N ILE A 617 -31.50 -8.88 8.85
CA ILE A 617 -30.50 -8.20 8.03
C ILE A 617 -29.15 -8.19 8.74
N VAL A 618 -28.12 -8.67 8.04
CA VAL A 618 -26.74 -8.76 8.51
C VAL A 618 -25.78 -8.11 7.51
N SER A 619 -24.51 -7.98 7.87
CA SER A 619 -23.43 -7.60 6.96
C SER A 619 -22.44 -8.76 6.84
N PRO A 620 -22.64 -9.71 5.91
CA PRO A 620 -21.78 -10.90 5.82
C PRO A 620 -20.31 -10.53 5.72
N THR A 621 -19.45 -11.22 6.48
CA THR A 621 -18.03 -10.91 6.54
C THR A 621 -17.18 -12.04 5.97
N TYR A 622 -16.42 -11.75 4.93
CA TYR A 622 -15.45 -12.65 4.34
C TYR A 622 -14.20 -12.73 5.22
N VAL A 623 -13.96 -13.91 5.79
CA VAL A 623 -12.90 -14.17 6.77
C VAL A 623 -11.52 -13.76 6.26
N PRO A 624 -11.13 -14.02 5.00
CA PRO A 624 -9.85 -13.54 4.49
C PRO A 624 -9.69 -12.02 4.50
N ASP A 625 -10.73 -11.26 4.15
CA ASP A 625 -10.68 -9.79 4.22
C ASP A 625 -10.57 -9.32 5.67
N LEU A 626 -11.43 -9.87 6.55
CA LEU A 626 -11.46 -9.55 7.97
C LEU A 626 -10.09 -9.72 8.63
N VAL A 627 -9.45 -10.87 8.41
CA VAL A 627 -8.20 -11.19 9.09
C VAL A 627 -7.03 -10.38 8.53
N ASN A 628 -6.96 -10.16 7.20
CA ASN A 628 -5.92 -9.32 6.62
C ASN A 628 -5.99 -7.89 7.17
N THR A 629 -7.17 -7.31 7.17
CA THR A 629 -7.39 -5.95 7.65
C THR A 629 -7.21 -5.84 9.18
N ALA A 630 -7.67 -6.83 9.95
CA ALA A 630 -7.42 -6.86 11.39
C ALA A 630 -5.92 -6.91 11.73
N LEU A 631 -5.14 -7.68 10.97
CA LEU A 631 -3.67 -7.72 11.12
C LEU A 631 -3.04 -6.38 10.74
N ASP A 632 -3.51 -5.70 9.69
CA ASP A 632 -2.98 -4.38 9.33
C ASP A 632 -3.23 -3.34 10.43
N LEU A 633 -4.45 -3.28 10.97
CA LEU A 633 -4.78 -2.42 12.11
C LEU A 633 -3.95 -2.77 13.34
N PHE A 634 -3.73 -4.06 13.59
CA PHE A 634 -2.95 -4.51 14.73
C PHE A 634 -1.47 -4.17 14.62
N ILE A 635 -0.90 -4.22 13.41
CA ILE A 635 0.48 -3.83 13.13
C ILE A 635 0.64 -2.30 13.13
N ASP A 636 -0.41 -1.58 12.75
CA ASP A 636 -0.50 -0.12 12.86
C ASP A 636 -0.64 0.37 14.33
N ASP A 637 -0.76 -0.55 15.29
CA ASP A 637 -1.15 -0.35 16.71
C ASP A 637 -2.40 0.48 16.89
N GLU A 638 -3.42 0.16 16.10
CA GLU A 638 -4.76 0.65 16.38
C GLU A 638 -5.32 0.00 17.64
N GLU A 639 -6.04 0.81 18.40
CA GLU A 639 -6.60 0.44 19.70
C GLU A 639 -8.11 0.68 19.74
N GLY A 640 -8.76 0.12 20.75
CA GLY A 640 -10.20 0.25 20.97
C GLY A 640 -11.02 -0.66 20.07
N ILE A 641 -12.31 -0.33 19.95
CA ILE A 641 -13.28 -1.12 19.20
C ILE A 641 -13.32 -0.65 17.74
N TRP A 642 -13.37 -1.61 16.81
CA TRP A 642 -13.48 -1.39 15.38
C TRP A 642 -14.55 -2.32 14.78
N HIS A 643 -15.35 -1.81 13.86
CA HIS A 643 -16.25 -2.63 13.05
C HIS A 643 -15.55 -3.08 11.78
N LEU A 644 -15.50 -4.39 11.52
CA LEU A 644 -15.01 -4.94 10.26
C LEU A 644 -16.05 -5.90 9.66
N SER A 645 -16.65 -5.49 8.55
CA SER A 645 -17.58 -6.26 7.71
C SER A 645 -17.48 -5.80 6.26
N ASN A 646 -17.81 -6.68 5.31
CA ASN A 646 -17.88 -6.31 3.89
C ASN A 646 -18.96 -5.25 3.66
N GLU A 647 -18.71 -4.34 2.73
CA GLU A 647 -19.65 -3.28 2.39
C GLU A 647 -20.94 -3.90 1.82
N GLY A 648 -22.07 -3.50 2.40
CA GLY A 648 -23.39 -4.02 2.07
C GLY A 648 -24.12 -4.59 3.29
N ASN A 649 -25.43 -4.75 3.14
CA ASN A 649 -26.25 -5.51 4.07
C ASN A 649 -27.30 -6.29 3.27
N ILE A 650 -27.69 -7.44 3.80
CA ILE A 650 -28.53 -8.41 3.09
C ILE A 650 -29.29 -9.25 4.12
N SER A 651 -30.49 -9.71 3.78
CA SER A 651 -31.18 -10.71 4.61
C SER A 651 -30.54 -12.09 4.46
N TRP A 652 -30.72 -12.97 5.46
CA TRP A 652 -30.23 -14.34 5.35
C TRP A 652 -30.84 -15.10 4.15
N SER A 653 -32.13 -14.86 3.84
CA SER A 653 -32.79 -15.44 2.68
C SER A 653 -32.14 -14.99 1.37
N GLN A 654 -31.94 -13.68 1.18
CA GLN A 654 -31.29 -13.11 0.00
C GLN A 654 -29.85 -13.65 -0.15
N PHE A 655 -29.11 -13.74 0.95
CA PHE A 655 -27.78 -14.36 0.92
C PHE A 655 -27.83 -15.83 0.46
N ALA A 656 -28.79 -16.61 0.95
CA ALA A 656 -28.96 -18.00 0.51
C ALA A 656 -29.29 -18.11 -0.99
N TYR A 657 -30.14 -17.22 -1.52
CA TYR A 657 -30.44 -17.16 -2.95
C TYR A 657 -29.19 -16.86 -3.78
N GLU A 658 -28.41 -15.84 -3.39
CA GLU A 658 -27.15 -15.45 -4.05
C GLU A 658 -26.09 -16.57 -4.03
N VAL A 659 -26.04 -17.35 -2.95
CA VAL A 659 -25.20 -18.55 -2.83
C VAL A 659 -25.69 -19.65 -3.76
N ALA A 660 -26.98 -19.92 -3.80
CA ALA A 660 -27.56 -20.97 -4.64
C ALA A 660 -27.36 -20.68 -6.13
N ASP A 661 -27.52 -19.42 -6.54
CA ASP A 661 -27.27 -18.95 -7.91
C ASP A 661 -25.82 -19.19 -8.34
N ARG A 662 -24.85 -18.74 -7.55
CA ARG A 662 -23.43 -18.92 -7.88
C ARG A 662 -22.97 -20.38 -7.80
N ALA A 663 -23.57 -21.18 -6.92
CA ALA A 663 -23.28 -22.60 -6.82
C ALA A 663 -23.94 -23.45 -7.92
N GLY A 664 -24.89 -22.89 -8.68
CA GLY A 664 -25.65 -23.61 -9.71
C GLY A 664 -26.52 -24.74 -9.14
N VAL A 665 -27.10 -24.55 -7.94
CA VAL A 665 -27.97 -25.55 -7.27
C VAL A 665 -29.44 -25.11 -7.29
N SER A 666 -30.38 -26.06 -7.30
CA SER A 666 -31.82 -25.73 -7.27
C SER A 666 -32.20 -25.02 -5.97
N LYS A 667 -33.12 -24.05 -6.09
CA LYS A 667 -33.64 -23.23 -5.00
C LYS A 667 -34.97 -23.72 -4.46
N ASP A 668 -35.54 -24.80 -5.02
CA ASP A 668 -36.88 -25.28 -4.68
C ASP A 668 -37.05 -25.64 -3.18
N ASN A 669 -35.94 -26.00 -2.54
CA ASN A 669 -35.89 -26.34 -1.11
C ASN A 669 -35.44 -25.18 -0.21
N LEU A 670 -35.20 -23.98 -0.74
CA LEU A 670 -35.01 -22.77 0.07
C LEU A 670 -36.37 -22.28 0.57
N VAL A 671 -36.52 -22.21 1.90
CA VAL A 671 -37.76 -21.78 2.55
C VAL A 671 -37.46 -20.50 3.32
N ALA A 672 -37.79 -19.35 2.73
CA ALA A 672 -37.74 -18.08 3.43
C ALA A 672 -38.87 -18.04 4.48
N CYS A 673 -38.55 -17.69 5.73
CA CYS A 673 -39.53 -17.57 6.81
C CYS A 673 -39.19 -16.42 7.75
N SER A 674 -40.14 -16.02 8.59
CA SER A 674 -39.89 -14.97 9.59
C SER A 674 -38.93 -15.47 10.68
N ASN A 675 -38.30 -14.55 11.41
CA ASN A 675 -37.48 -14.87 12.57
C ASN A 675 -38.27 -15.67 13.63
N ASP A 676 -39.56 -15.39 13.80
CA ASP A 676 -40.43 -16.11 14.74
C ASP A 676 -40.64 -17.58 14.32
N ASP A 677 -40.65 -17.88 13.02
CA ASP A 677 -40.79 -19.24 12.46
C ASP A 677 -39.49 -20.06 12.47
N MET A 678 -38.36 -19.44 12.82
CA MET A 678 -37.06 -20.11 12.91
C MET A 678 -36.92 -20.99 14.16
N GLU A 679 -37.79 -20.84 15.15
CA GLU A 679 -37.81 -21.60 16.41
C GLU A 679 -36.46 -21.54 17.18
N TRP A 680 -35.68 -20.48 16.99
CA TRP A 680 -34.43 -20.27 17.71
C TRP A 680 -34.67 -19.98 19.20
N LYS A 681 -33.82 -20.55 20.07
CA LYS A 681 -33.90 -20.31 21.52
C LYS A 681 -33.47 -18.89 21.88
N ALA A 682 -32.37 -18.43 21.30
CA ALA A 682 -31.87 -17.09 21.54
C ALA A 682 -32.56 -16.09 20.59
N ARG A 683 -32.99 -14.95 21.14
CA ARG A 683 -33.52 -13.85 20.32
C ARG A 683 -32.41 -13.28 19.43
N ARG A 684 -32.71 -13.12 18.15
CA ARG A 684 -31.81 -12.46 17.18
C ARG A 684 -32.29 -11.04 16.90
N PRO A 685 -31.38 -10.06 16.78
CA PRO A 685 -31.73 -8.72 16.30
C PRO A 685 -32.20 -8.81 14.84
N LEU A 686 -33.29 -8.10 14.51
CA LEU A 686 -33.79 -8.03 13.13
C LEU A 686 -32.81 -7.27 12.20
N TYR A 687 -32.02 -6.36 12.76
CA TYR A 687 -31.04 -5.60 12.01
C TYR A 687 -29.70 -5.56 12.77
N SER A 688 -28.61 -6.01 12.18
CA SER A 688 -27.29 -6.04 12.85
C SER A 688 -26.13 -5.67 11.92
N ALA A 689 -26.46 -5.07 10.77
CA ALA A 689 -25.47 -4.59 9.82
C ALA A 689 -24.48 -3.62 10.50
N LEU A 690 -23.20 -3.75 10.16
CA LEU A 690 -22.13 -2.94 10.73
C LEU A 690 -21.56 -1.99 9.68
N GLN A 691 -21.15 -0.81 10.13
CA GLN A 691 -20.33 0.12 9.37
C GLN A 691 -19.27 0.69 10.30
N SER A 692 -18.06 0.93 9.79
CA SER A 692 -17.01 1.60 10.55
C SER A 692 -17.05 3.11 10.35
N SER A 693 -17.14 3.85 11.45
CA SER A 693 -16.89 5.30 11.49
C SER A 693 -15.40 5.64 11.48
N ARG A 694 -14.54 4.65 11.77
CA ARG A 694 -13.09 4.80 11.92
C ARG A 694 -12.30 4.62 10.63
N GLY A 695 -12.97 4.24 9.55
CA GLY A 695 -12.47 4.47 8.19
C GLY A 695 -11.83 3.31 7.47
N VAL A 696 -12.22 2.10 7.82
CA VAL A 696 -11.82 0.89 7.12
C VAL A 696 -13.05 0.25 6.49
N ALA A 697 -13.05 0.13 5.17
CA ALA A 697 -14.08 -0.58 4.42
C ALA A 697 -13.48 -1.84 3.82
N LEU A 698 -14.04 -3.00 4.17
CA LEU A 698 -13.74 -4.23 3.45
C LEU A 698 -14.42 -4.19 2.07
N PRO A 699 -13.95 -4.98 1.09
CA PRO A 699 -14.56 -5.06 -0.23
C PRO A 699 -16.07 -5.31 -0.17
N LYS A 700 -16.79 -4.94 -1.24
CA LYS A 700 -18.23 -5.20 -1.34
C LYS A 700 -18.57 -6.68 -1.20
N PHE A 701 -19.72 -6.96 -0.59
CA PHE A 701 -20.20 -8.32 -0.37
C PHE A 701 -20.20 -9.18 -1.65
N GLU A 702 -20.64 -8.64 -2.79
CA GLU A 702 -20.71 -9.39 -4.05
C GLU A 702 -19.31 -9.81 -4.53
N ASN A 703 -18.32 -8.93 -4.36
CA ASN A 703 -16.93 -9.24 -4.68
C ASN A 703 -16.36 -10.31 -3.73
N ALA A 704 -16.68 -10.21 -2.44
CA ALA A 704 -16.23 -11.17 -1.44
C ALA A 704 -16.85 -12.56 -1.65
N LEU A 705 -18.14 -12.60 -2.01
CA LEU A 705 -18.84 -13.84 -2.35
C LEU A 705 -18.29 -14.46 -3.64
N GLN A 706 -17.97 -13.65 -4.66
CA GLN A 706 -17.32 -14.17 -5.87
C GLN A 706 -15.98 -14.83 -5.53
N ARG A 707 -15.12 -14.15 -4.76
CA ARG A 707 -13.83 -14.71 -4.32
C ARG A 707 -13.98 -15.98 -3.49
N PHE A 708 -15.01 -16.08 -2.65
CA PHE A 708 -15.30 -17.33 -1.94
C PHE A 708 -15.53 -18.51 -2.90
N PHE A 709 -16.21 -18.30 -4.03
CA PHE A 709 -16.40 -19.35 -5.04
C PHE A 709 -15.12 -19.61 -5.85
N ASP A 710 -14.36 -18.57 -6.20
CA ASP A 710 -13.09 -18.72 -6.92
C ASP A 710 -12.07 -19.52 -6.07
N ASP A 711 -11.96 -19.20 -4.78
CA ASP A 711 -11.07 -19.86 -3.82
C ASP A 711 -11.51 -21.30 -3.46
N LYS A 712 -12.76 -21.67 -3.78
CA LYS A 712 -13.33 -23.01 -3.56
C LYS A 712 -13.14 -23.96 -4.74
N ILE A 713 -12.67 -23.49 -5.90
CA ILE A 713 -12.33 -24.35 -7.04
C ILE A 713 -10.89 -24.85 -6.87
N VAL A 714 -10.70 -25.79 -5.95
CA VAL A 714 -9.61 -26.79 -5.96
C VAL A 714 -10.20 -28.16 -5.65
#